data_AF-A1T3U7-F1
#
_entry.id   AF-A1T3U7-F1
#
_cell.length_a   1.000
_cell.length_b   1.000
_cell.length_c   1.000
_cell.angle_alpha   90.00
_cell.angle_beta   90.00
_cell.angle_gamma   90.00
#
_symmetry.space_group_name_H-M   'P 1'
#
loop_
_entity.id
_entity.type
_entity.pdbx_description
1 polymer ?
#
loop_
_entity_poly.entity_id
_entity_poly.type
_entity_poly.pdbx_seq_one_letter_code
_entity_poly.pdbx_strand_id
1 'polypeptide(L)'
;MSAQQRVGWVAGVAASAGIGAAVLLGGTGTATADAPSSASDTGDPSSGAAVRGDTDHDAVTASAESVDADEDPRDDEDPRDDVAGQTVSSASSGEKTDEIDDAVEVADADEEAAAAGATESEGTDSGDPAPAQTQAVASLMSSARRGSAEPGEAAAEVPNSAPSVTTSVGVPDPLSGVTNIAVTGLDPDGDQLRYTAARPTFGRVTGDGTGAFTYTPTSFSRLLARFVPFVRSDRFAVTVSDGRGGVTSSTVNLTIVPLNSAPRPRASTVNAPVPATGVVTGKANATDPNWDRLTFVASTVDTAKGRVTVNGNGTFIYTPTAAARHGAAAAAASTADRTDTFRVAVADAYGAVTEIPVTVTISPANVAPTATAGVQNPDAATGLVAGTVIGTDADGDGLTYSGPTATAKGTVVVAADGAITYRPNEIARRIAASVYSTPASRSDTFGVTVTDGHGGSATVTVTVAIAPDTQSAAAVPPSTFCGCTLMPTDTIFHADIRGLPTLSESNSWIELLGGGRGATLAARWGGSEWMGSTAGIPVNVVGADHPTEDVVFNRGYSTTGPGIDDRPYAIPDRPLVEGMPSYPAWDRHLFVFQEGTCISQELINVANGVELPGAGILDILGNAVYRSIWGSSWIAQGGVHYDMNSGLYPAIGYANASQLPQVPMMLRPDEIERGYVDHMLGMTIAKDLGAGYVWPARAGDGSGADGVPMGMVFRLREDVDLSGYAESTQAVLRALQVHGAVIYDSSAPGGDGLNLAGMSNGWEGSDHLVMQRELSTIPVQWFEAVDVVGLAADPAVGWQVK
;
A
#
# COMPACT_ATOMS: atom_id res chain seq x y z
N MET A 1 -34.74 -61.31 15.34
CA MET A 1 -35.39 -62.32 16.21
C MET A 1 -34.45 -62.60 17.38
N SER A 2 -34.95 -62.82 18.60
CA SER A 2 -34.28 -63.43 19.81
C SER A 2 -32.76 -63.24 20.01
N ALA A 3 -32.23 -62.78 21.16
CA ALA A 3 -32.80 -62.48 22.49
C ALA A 3 -31.86 -61.44 23.22
N GLN A 4 -31.99 -61.01 24.48
CA GLN A 4 -32.87 -61.40 25.60
C GLN A 4 -33.08 -60.22 26.59
N GLN A 5 -33.93 -60.43 27.60
CA GLN A 5 -34.29 -59.57 28.75
C GLN A 5 -33.08 -59.04 29.59
N ARG A 6 -33.13 -57.97 30.42
CA ARG A 6 -34.24 -57.19 31.06
C ARG A 6 -33.77 -55.82 31.66
N VAL A 7 -34.75 -54.97 32.01
CA VAL A 7 -34.75 -53.75 32.88
C VAL A 7 -34.03 -53.97 34.25
N GLY A 8 -33.49 -53.00 35.02
CA GLY A 8 -33.36 -51.51 34.92
C GLY A 8 -33.71 -50.76 36.25
N TRP A 9 -33.26 -49.50 36.42
CA TRP A 9 -33.61 -48.46 37.46
C TRP A 9 -32.84 -48.36 38.83
N VAL A 10 -31.91 -47.38 38.90
CA VAL A 10 -31.84 -46.13 39.74
C VAL A 10 -32.04 -46.14 41.28
N ALA A 11 -31.29 -45.21 41.94
CA ALA A 11 -31.31 -44.73 43.36
C ALA A 11 -30.52 -45.58 44.38
N GLY A 12 -29.92 -45.02 45.45
CA GLY A 12 -29.78 -43.60 45.89
C GLY A 12 -29.39 -43.51 47.38
N VAL A 13 -29.37 -42.28 47.96
CA VAL A 13 -29.16 -41.95 49.40
C VAL A 13 -27.70 -41.91 49.91
N ALA A 14 -27.44 -41.01 50.87
CA ALA A 14 -26.15 -40.75 51.51
C ALA A 14 -26.08 -41.26 52.98
N ALA A 15 -24.88 -41.29 53.57
CA ALA A 15 -24.65 -41.57 54.98
C ALA A 15 -23.49 -40.71 55.52
N SER A 16 -23.42 -40.51 56.84
CA SER A 16 -22.57 -39.50 57.49
C SER A 16 -21.75 -40.04 58.66
N ALA A 17 -20.68 -39.30 58.97
CA ALA A 17 -19.94 -39.22 60.24
C ALA A 17 -19.17 -40.46 60.77
N GLY A 18 -17.92 -40.21 61.16
CA GLY A 18 -17.46 -40.63 62.51
C GLY A 18 -16.11 -41.35 62.61
N ILE A 19 -15.17 -40.72 63.33
CA ILE A 19 -14.11 -41.34 64.17
C ILE A 19 -13.00 -42.09 63.39
N GLY A 20 -11.71 -41.93 63.70
CA GLY A 20 -11.06 -41.08 64.71
C GLY A 20 -9.53 -41.24 64.66
N ALA A 21 -8.80 -40.45 65.44
CA ALA A 21 -7.33 -40.43 65.39
C ALA A 21 -6.68 -41.63 66.11
N ALA A 22 -5.60 -42.15 65.53
CA ALA A 22 -4.68 -43.07 66.18
C ALA A 22 -3.23 -42.68 65.84
N VAL A 23 -2.51 -42.10 66.81
CA VAL A 23 -1.08 -41.82 66.70
C VAL A 23 -0.30 -43.10 66.99
N LEU A 24 0.68 -43.43 66.14
CA LEU A 24 1.66 -44.47 66.41
C LEU A 24 3.07 -43.94 66.09
N LEU A 25 3.85 -43.70 67.14
CA LEU A 25 5.27 -43.36 67.06
C LEU A 25 6.11 -44.61 67.27
N GLY A 26 7.17 -44.74 66.47
CA GLY A 26 8.19 -45.78 66.58
C GLY A 26 8.24 -46.71 65.36
N GLY A 27 9.41 -47.16 64.91
CA GLY A 27 10.75 -46.81 65.40
C GLY A 27 11.73 -47.98 65.29
N THR A 28 13.01 -47.65 65.12
CA THR A 28 14.14 -48.58 64.90
C THR A 28 14.05 -49.39 63.60
N GLY A 29 15.22 -49.74 63.08
CA GLY A 29 15.40 -50.65 61.94
C GLY A 29 16.69 -51.44 62.13
N THR A 30 16.93 -52.42 61.26
CA THR A 30 18.15 -53.21 61.20
C THR A 30 18.56 -53.44 59.75
N ALA A 31 19.87 -53.59 59.52
CA ALA A 31 20.43 -53.79 58.19
C ALA A 31 21.11 -55.15 58.06
N THR A 32 20.91 -55.79 56.89
CA THR A 32 21.81 -56.72 56.19
C THR A 32 21.17 -56.95 54.82
N ALA A 33 21.71 -56.49 53.69
CA ALA A 33 23.02 -56.75 53.07
C ALA A 33 22.99 -57.98 52.14
N ASP A 34 23.15 -57.74 50.84
CA ASP A 34 23.93 -58.59 49.95
C ASP A 34 24.35 -57.81 48.68
N ALA A 35 25.39 -58.27 48.00
CA ALA A 35 25.89 -57.75 46.72
C ALA A 35 26.22 -58.93 45.77
N PRO A 36 26.38 -58.72 44.46
CA PRO A 36 27.70 -58.31 43.97
C PRO A 36 27.74 -57.38 42.74
N SER A 37 28.98 -57.07 42.34
CA SER A 37 29.49 -56.38 41.14
C SER A 37 28.98 -56.91 39.78
N SER A 38 29.31 -56.37 38.59
CA SER A 38 30.48 -55.57 38.12
C SER A 38 30.10 -54.75 36.86
N ALA A 39 30.47 -53.48 36.67
CA ALA A 39 31.79 -52.83 36.57
C ALA A 39 32.49 -52.92 35.19
N SER A 40 32.64 -51.76 34.53
CA SER A 40 33.76 -51.37 33.66
C SER A 40 33.79 -49.83 33.53
N ASP A 41 34.93 -49.25 33.13
CA ASP A 41 35.34 -47.87 33.46
C ASP A 41 36.25 -47.24 32.36
N THR A 42 36.63 -45.98 32.56
CA THR A 42 37.70 -45.17 31.91
C THR A 42 37.37 -44.41 30.62
N GLY A 43 37.80 -43.14 30.54
CA GLY A 43 37.68 -42.30 29.33
C GLY A 43 37.82 -40.77 29.48
N ASP A 44 38.84 -40.26 30.19
CA ASP A 44 39.25 -38.84 30.07
C ASP A 44 39.89 -38.58 28.68
N PRO A 45 39.78 -37.36 28.12
CA PRO A 45 41.02 -36.64 27.80
C PRO A 45 40.96 -35.12 27.95
N SER A 46 42.14 -34.52 28.15
CA SER A 46 42.37 -33.07 28.11
C SER A 46 43.52 -32.67 27.16
N SER A 47 43.43 -31.44 26.63
CA SER A 47 44.47 -30.67 25.90
C SER A 47 44.89 -31.10 24.48
N GLY A 48 45.33 -30.11 23.67
CA GLY A 48 45.99 -30.29 22.38
C GLY A 48 45.51 -29.33 21.28
N ALA A 49 46.36 -28.43 20.80
CA ALA A 49 46.04 -27.45 19.75
C ALA A 49 47.10 -27.45 18.63
N ALA A 50 46.71 -27.19 17.37
CA ALA A 50 47.52 -26.44 16.36
C ALA A 50 46.91 -26.35 14.93
N VAL A 51 46.69 -25.10 14.46
CA VAL A 51 47.18 -24.54 13.17
C VAL A 51 46.53 -24.92 11.81
N ARG A 52 46.04 -23.87 11.10
CA ARG A 52 45.68 -23.70 9.65
C ARG A 52 44.43 -24.43 9.10
N GLY A 53 43.61 -23.81 8.24
CA GLY A 53 43.55 -22.39 7.87
C GLY A 53 42.78 -22.03 6.58
N ASP A 54 42.04 -20.92 6.65
CA ASP A 54 41.64 -19.96 5.59
C ASP A 54 40.60 -20.32 4.49
N THR A 55 39.96 -19.26 4.00
CA THR A 55 39.09 -19.07 2.81
C THR A 55 37.70 -19.74 2.69
N ASP A 56 36.72 -18.83 2.53
CA ASP A 56 35.56 -18.83 1.62
C ASP A 56 34.44 -19.88 1.71
N HIS A 57 33.24 -19.38 2.06
CA HIS A 57 31.95 -19.97 1.70
C HIS A 57 31.00 -18.90 1.17
N ASP A 58 30.67 -18.98 -0.11
CA ASP A 58 29.62 -18.19 -0.76
C ASP A 58 28.95 -19.08 -1.83
N ALA A 59 27.72 -19.56 -1.58
CA ALA A 59 26.88 -20.26 -2.56
C ALA A 59 25.43 -20.50 -2.09
N VAL A 60 24.49 -19.89 -2.81
CA VAL A 60 23.04 -20.14 -2.76
C VAL A 60 22.68 -21.55 -3.21
N THR A 61 21.74 -22.22 -2.52
CA THR A 61 20.59 -23.03 -3.02
C THR A 61 20.00 -23.87 -1.87
N ALA A 62 18.75 -24.32 -1.79
CA ALA A 62 17.42 -24.07 -2.41
C ALA A 62 16.65 -25.42 -2.40
N SER A 63 15.31 -25.39 -2.33
CA SER A 63 14.39 -26.54 -2.20
C SER A 63 14.41 -27.20 -0.80
N ALA A 64 13.33 -27.39 -0.02
CA ALA A 64 11.87 -27.56 -0.21
C ALA A 64 11.40 -29.03 -0.17
N GLU A 65 10.43 -29.29 0.71
CA GLU A 65 9.51 -30.45 0.66
C GLU A 65 8.18 -30.07 1.35
N SER A 66 7.10 -30.79 1.03
CA SER A 66 5.71 -30.33 1.20
C SER A 66 4.76 -31.44 1.66
N VAL A 67 3.71 -31.09 2.41
CA VAL A 67 2.48 -31.91 2.53
C VAL A 67 1.25 -31.00 2.64
N ASP A 68 0.19 -31.32 1.91
CA ASP A 68 -1.05 -30.55 1.78
C ASP A 68 -2.14 -30.95 2.81
N ALA A 69 -3.13 -30.07 3.00
CA ALA A 69 -4.51 -30.43 3.36
C ALA A 69 -5.48 -29.29 3.00
N ASP A 70 -6.47 -29.55 2.14
CA ASP A 70 -7.59 -28.64 1.86
C ASP A 70 -8.65 -28.66 2.96
N GLU A 71 -9.36 -27.54 3.21
CA GLU A 71 -10.83 -27.57 3.35
C GLU A 71 -11.49 -26.18 3.16
N ASP A 72 -12.79 -26.23 2.85
CA ASP A 72 -13.65 -25.21 2.23
C ASP A 72 -14.17 -24.10 3.20
N PRO A 73 -14.18 -22.80 2.82
CA PRO A 73 -14.80 -21.75 3.62
C PRO A 73 -16.33 -21.74 3.45
N ARG A 74 -17.07 -21.75 4.56
CA ARG A 74 -18.55 -21.68 4.55
C ARG A 74 -19.06 -20.24 4.68
N ASP A 75 -20.20 -20.01 4.02
CA ASP A 75 -21.03 -18.80 4.10
C ASP A 75 -21.72 -18.61 5.48
N ASP A 76 -22.53 -17.54 5.56
CA ASP A 76 -23.43 -17.09 6.62
C ASP A 76 -22.81 -16.32 7.82
N GLU A 77 -23.06 -15.00 7.86
CA GLU A 77 -23.89 -14.41 8.92
C GLU A 77 -24.79 -13.27 8.36
N ASP A 78 -25.91 -13.04 9.04
CA ASP A 78 -27.02 -12.12 8.70
C ASP A 78 -26.65 -10.66 9.10
N PRO A 79 -27.34 -9.62 8.61
CA PRO A 79 -28.38 -9.08 9.50
C PRO A 79 -29.67 -8.63 8.81
N ARG A 80 -30.78 -8.99 9.46
CA ARG A 80 -32.11 -8.41 9.24
C ARG A 80 -32.22 -7.08 9.97
N ASP A 81 -32.93 -6.15 9.36
CA ASP A 81 -33.56 -5.03 10.06
C ASP A 81 -35.06 -5.02 9.73
N ASP A 82 -35.90 -4.72 10.71
CA ASP A 82 -37.35 -5.01 10.67
C ASP A 82 -38.22 -3.78 10.31
N VAL A 83 -39.45 -4.02 9.86
CA VAL A 83 -40.22 -3.02 9.11
C VAL A 83 -41.10 -2.10 9.98
N ALA A 84 -40.89 -0.78 9.85
CA ALA A 84 -41.93 0.24 10.03
C ALA A 84 -41.66 1.51 9.20
N GLY A 85 -42.64 2.16 8.53
CA GLY A 85 -44.03 1.74 8.32
C GLY A 85 -45.06 2.87 8.31
N GLN A 86 -45.02 3.82 7.35
CA GLN A 86 -46.16 4.72 7.12
C GLN A 86 -46.32 5.20 5.67
N THR A 87 -47.57 5.46 5.29
CA THR A 87 -48.09 5.87 3.97
C THR A 87 -48.74 7.28 4.09
N VAL A 88 -49.31 7.98 3.09
CA VAL A 88 -49.92 7.62 1.78
C VAL A 88 -49.82 8.81 0.80
N SER A 89 -50.04 8.53 -0.49
CA SER A 89 -50.73 9.37 -1.51
C SER A 89 -49.93 10.38 -2.36
N SER A 90 -50.39 10.82 -3.55
CA SER A 90 -50.79 10.10 -4.80
C SER A 90 -51.65 10.99 -5.72
N ALA A 91 -51.11 11.39 -6.89
CA ALA A 91 -51.82 11.77 -8.12
C ALA A 91 -50.82 11.53 -9.29
N SER A 92 -51.11 10.84 -10.41
CA SER A 92 -52.15 10.99 -11.45
C SER A 92 -51.98 12.28 -12.32
N SER A 93 -52.13 12.26 -13.65
CA SER A 93 -52.35 11.12 -14.59
C SER A 93 -52.36 11.55 -16.08
N GLY A 94 -51.99 10.62 -16.99
CA GLY A 94 -52.46 10.55 -18.39
C GLY A 94 -51.50 11.04 -19.51
N GLU A 95 -51.67 10.68 -20.78
CA GLU A 95 -52.37 9.51 -21.40
C GLU A 95 -51.93 9.33 -22.89
N LYS A 96 -52.11 8.11 -23.46
CA LYS A 96 -52.19 7.63 -24.87
C LYS A 96 -51.69 8.48 -26.07
N THR A 97 -50.88 7.99 -27.02
CA THR A 97 -50.96 6.85 -27.99
C THR A 97 -51.71 7.13 -29.31
N ASP A 98 -51.29 6.39 -30.36
CA ASP A 98 -51.92 6.19 -31.67
C ASP A 98 -51.78 7.39 -32.67
N GLU A 99 -51.68 7.22 -34.00
CA GLU A 99 -51.85 6.04 -34.88
C GLU A 99 -50.98 6.16 -36.18
N ILE A 100 -51.03 5.18 -37.10
CA ILE A 100 -50.30 5.14 -38.40
C ILE A 100 -51.29 4.82 -39.53
N ASP A 101 -51.15 5.42 -40.73
CA ASP A 101 -51.48 4.73 -42.02
C ASP A 101 -50.91 5.41 -43.30
N ASP A 102 -50.97 4.67 -44.42
CA ASP A 102 -50.25 4.83 -45.72
C ASP A 102 -50.68 5.97 -46.69
N ALA A 103 -49.76 6.38 -47.61
CA ALA A 103 -49.85 6.19 -49.10
C ALA A 103 -49.09 7.21 -50.01
N VAL A 104 -48.01 6.77 -50.70
CA VAL A 104 -47.84 6.60 -52.19
C VAL A 104 -48.64 7.57 -53.13
N GLU A 105 -48.13 8.28 -54.18
CA GLU A 105 -46.94 8.15 -55.08
C GLU A 105 -46.63 9.43 -55.95
N VAL A 106 -45.44 9.49 -56.62
CA VAL A 106 -44.99 10.29 -57.83
C VAL A 106 -45.16 11.84 -57.93
N ALA A 107 -44.38 12.63 -58.70
CA ALA A 107 -43.22 12.39 -59.60
C ALA A 107 -42.32 13.66 -59.80
N ASP A 108 -41.07 13.43 -60.25
CA ASP A 108 -40.15 14.20 -61.13
C ASP A 108 -40.08 15.76 -61.13
N ALA A 109 -38.85 16.31 -60.99
CA ALA A 109 -38.06 16.90 -62.10
C ALA A 109 -36.98 17.93 -61.65
N ASP A 110 -35.77 17.83 -62.24
CA ASP A 110 -34.72 18.88 -62.42
C ASP A 110 -34.20 19.63 -61.15
N GLU A 111 -33.14 20.45 -61.13
CA GLU A 111 -32.12 20.87 -62.10
C GLU A 111 -30.83 21.27 -61.31
N GLU A 112 -29.61 21.10 -61.84
CA GLU A 112 -28.46 21.88 -61.34
C GLU A 112 -27.37 22.11 -62.40
N ALA A 113 -27.16 23.38 -62.79
CA ALA A 113 -26.08 23.80 -63.69
C ALA A 113 -25.75 25.31 -63.56
N ALA A 114 -24.84 25.67 -62.65
CA ALA A 114 -24.23 27.00 -62.55
C ALA A 114 -22.85 26.90 -61.86
N ALA A 115 -21.88 27.81 -62.01
CA ALA A 115 -21.86 29.06 -62.76
C ALA A 115 -20.46 29.32 -63.36
N ALA A 116 -20.35 30.32 -64.24
CA ALA A 116 -19.09 30.98 -64.56
C ALA A 116 -19.13 32.44 -64.04
N GLY A 117 -18.03 32.92 -63.48
CA GLY A 117 -17.87 34.27 -62.94
C GLY A 117 -16.41 34.55 -62.60
N ALA A 118 -15.95 35.79 -62.77
CA ALA A 118 -14.54 36.18 -62.69
C ALA A 118 -14.36 37.50 -61.91
N THR A 119 -13.10 37.97 -61.79
CA THR A 119 -12.65 39.24 -61.16
C THR A 119 -12.74 39.27 -59.61
N GLU A 120 -11.84 39.91 -58.86
CA GLU A 120 -10.53 40.54 -59.17
C GLU A 120 -9.69 40.72 -57.88
N SER A 121 -8.36 40.82 -57.99
CA SER A 121 -7.50 41.56 -57.04
C SER A 121 -6.10 41.80 -57.63
N GLU A 122 -5.63 43.04 -57.55
CA GLU A 122 -4.23 43.46 -57.80
C GLU A 122 -3.35 43.07 -56.59
N GLY A 123 -2.01 43.11 -56.58
CA GLY A 123 -0.95 43.47 -57.56
C GLY A 123 0.41 43.12 -56.90
N THR A 124 1.62 43.33 -57.44
CA THR A 124 2.19 44.01 -58.63
C THR A 124 3.34 43.11 -59.18
N ASP A 125 4.41 43.44 -59.91
CA ASP A 125 5.10 44.68 -60.36
C ASP A 125 5.80 44.42 -61.73
N SER A 126 6.94 45.06 -62.02
CA SER A 126 7.50 45.28 -63.37
C SER A 126 8.98 44.86 -63.53
N GLY A 127 9.40 44.51 -64.75
CA GLY A 127 10.82 44.21 -65.05
C GLY A 127 11.14 43.42 -66.34
N ASP A 128 10.95 44.03 -67.52
CA ASP A 128 11.47 43.57 -68.83
C ASP A 128 12.86 44.24 -69.10
N PRO A 129 13.73 43.89 -70.10
CA PRO A 129 13.57 42.90 -71.17
C PRO A 129 14.83 42.08 -71.63
N ALA A 130 14.61 41.18 -72.60
CA ALA A 130 15.51 40.83 -73.73
C ALA A 130 16.74 39.85 -73.47
N PRO A 131 17.57 39.48 -74.49
CA PRO A 131 17.28 38.27 -75.31
C PRO A 131 18.48 37.37 -75.75
N ALA A 132 18.24 36.07 -76.04
CA ALA A 132 18.96 35.16 -76.97
C ALA A 132 18.32 33.74 -76.90
N GLN A 133 18.38 32.77 -77.83
CA GLN A 133 18.99 32.55 -79.17
C GLN A 133 17.87 31.94 -80.07
N THR A 134 17.74 32.14 -81.39
CA THR A 134 18.66 32.07 -82.55
C THR A 134 19.02 30.66 -83.04
N GLN A 135 18.19 30.10 -83.93
CA GLN A 135 18.56 29.51 -85.23
C GLN A 135 17.26 29.16 -86.00
N ALA A 136 16.89 29.73 -87.16
CA ALA A 136 17.56 30.01 -88.45
C ALA A 136 17.18 28.96 -89.52
N VAL A 137 16.95 29.40 -90.76
CA VAL A 137 16.19 28.65 -91.79
C VAL A 137 16.83 28.79 -93.19
N ALA A 138 16.58 27.78 -94.03
CA ALA A 138 16.53 27.81 -95.50
C ALA A 138 17.83 27.75 -96.36
N SER A 139 17.80 26.82 -97.32
CA SER A 139 18.11 27.04 -98.76
C SER A 139 17.29 26.00 -99.56
N LEU A 140 16.60 26.27 -100.69
CA LEU A 140 16.90 27.07 -101.90
C LEU A 140 17.96 26.39 -102.79
N MET A 141 17.86 26.26 -104.12
CA MET A 141 16.83 26.55 -105.15
C MET A 141 17.01 25.51 -106.28
N SER A 142 16.04 25.16 -107.13
CA SER A 142 15.49 25.95 -108.27
C SER A 142 14.48 25.04 -109.02
N SER A 143 13.72 25.42 -110.06
CA SER A 143 13.76 26.55 -110.99
C SER A 143 12.35 26.99 -111.38
N ALA A 144 12.17 28.24 -111.81
CA ALA A 144 10.89 28.76 -112.29
C ALA A 144 10.84 28.90 -113.82
N ARG A 145 9.71 28.55 -114.44
CA ARG A 145 9.25 29.21 -115.66
C ARG A 145 7.73 29.25 -115.76
N ARG A 146 7.21 30.41 -116.19
CA ARG A 146 5.79 30.69 -116.37
C ARG A 146 5.37 30.31 -117.80
N GLY A 147 4.36 29.46 -117.93
CA GLY A 147 3.63 29.16 -119.18
C GLY A 147 2.13 29.30 -118.91
N SER A 148 1.32 29.66 -119.92
CA SER A 148 -0.02 30.22 -119.72
C SER A 148 -1.07 29.66 -120.69
N ALA A 149 -2.31 29.49 -120.17
CA ALA A 149 -3.53 29.02 -120.86
C ALA A 149 -3.45 27.55 -121.34
N GLU A 150 -4.46 26.70 -121.10
CA GLU A 150 -5.83 26.81 -121.58
C GLU A 150 -6.94 26.49 -120.53
N PRO A 151 -8.24 26.64 -120.85
CA PRO A 151 -9.32 26.58 -119.86
C PRO A 151 -10.11 25.26 -119.84
N GLY A 152 -10.60 24.90 -118.65
CA GLY A 152 -11.80 24.06 -118.51
C GLY A 152 -11.57 22.56 -118.54
N GLU A 153 -11.07 22.00 -117.44
CA GLU A 153 -11.23 20.59 -117.11
C GLU A 153 -12.07 20.49 -115.81
N ALA A 154 -12.92 19.46 -115.70
CA ALA A 154 -13.84 19.35 -114.58
C ALA A 154 -13.10 19.13 -113.26
N ALA A 155 -13.67 19.61 -112.14
CA ALA A 155 -13.18 19.25 -110.83
C ALA A 155 -13.32 17.73 -110.64
N ALA A 156 -12.21 17.00 -110.71
CA ALA A 156 -12.18 15.58 -110.40
C ALA A 156 -12.62 15.38 -108.94
N GLU A 157 -13.49 14.40 -108.72
CA GLU A 157 -13.85 13.98 -107.36
C GLU A 157 -12.57 13.56 -106.63
N VAL A 158 -12.32 14.14 -105.45
CA VAL A 158 -11.23 13.70 -104.59
C VAL A 158 -11.55 12.25 -104.18
N PRO A 159 -10.67 11.27 -104.45
CA PRO A 159 -10.96 9.87 -104.18
C PRO A 159 -10.99 9.64 -102.66
N ASN A 160 -12.20 9.54 -102.12
CA ASN A 160 -12.51 9.45 -100.70
C ASN A 160 -11.64 8.42 -99.95
N SER A 161 -10.85 8.88 -99.00
CA SER A 161 -9.94 8.08 -98.18
C SER A 161 -10.68 7.43 -97.02
N ALA A 162 -10.53 6.12 -96.81
CA ALA A 162 -11.12 5.46 -95.65
C ALA A 162 -10.45 5.93 -94.33
N PRO A 163 -11.21 6.11 -93.24
CA PRO A 163 -10.69 6.63 -91.98
C PRO A 163 -9.68 5.68 -91.33
N SER A 164 -8.64 6.23 -90.72
CA SER A 164 -7.76 5.49 -89.80
C SER A 164 -8.45 5.31 -88.44
N VAL A 165 -8.17 4.21 -87.72
CA VAL A 165 -8.86 3.88 -86.45
C VAL A 165 -7.88 3.42 -85.38
N THR A 166 -7.98 3.99 -84.18
CA THR A 166 -7.29 3.56 -82.97
C THR A 166 -8.32 3.08 -81.92
N THR A 167 -8.00 2.02 -81.19
CA THR A 167 -8.88 1.45 -80.14
C THR A 167 -8.13 1.38 -78.81
N SER A 168 -8.78 1.85 -77.75
CA SER A 168 -8.40 1.64 -76.36
C SER A 168 -9.48 0.83 -75.63
N VAL A 169 -9.06 -0.08 -74.77
CA VAL A 169 -9.94 -0.95 -73.97
C VAL A 169 -9.53 -0.82 -72.51
N GLY A 170 -10.48 -0.42 -71.66
CA GLY A 170 -10.26 -0.31 -70.22
C GLY A 170 -10.15 -1.68 -69.53
N VAL A 171 -9.76 -1.66 -68.26
CA VAL A 171 -9.82 -2.85 -67.41
C VAL A 171 -11.30 -3.14 -67.09
N PRO A 172 -11.78 -4.39 -67.20
CA PRO A 172 -13.13 -4.74 -66.77
C PRO A 172 -13.30 -4.57 -65.26
N ASP A 173 -14.43 -4.02 -64.82
CA ASP A 173 -14.78 -3.94 -63.41
C ASP A 173 -14.91 -5.35 -62.78
N PRO A 174 -14.29 -5.64 -61.63
CA PRO A 174 -14.18 -7.00 -61.10
C PRO A 174 -15.49 -7.57 -60.55
N LEU A 175 -16.48 -6.73 -60.23
CA LEU A 175 -17.77 -7.17 -59.64
C LEU A 175 -18.87 -7.31 -60.68
N SER A 176 -18.98 -6.39 -61.62
CA SER A 176 -19.97 -6.36 -62.70
C SER A 176 -19.48 -7.00 -64.00
N GLY A 177 -18.17 -7.01 -64.26
CA GLY A 177 -17.55 -7.42 -65.52
C GLY A 177 -17.67 -6.38 -66.64
N VAL A 178 -18.17 -5.18 -66.33
CA VAL A 178 -18.38 -4.11 -67.33
C VAL A 178 -17.04 -3.53 -67.79
N THR A 179 -16.89 -3.34 -69.11
CA THR A 179 -15.67 -2.83 -69.72
C THR A 179 -15.97 -1.60 -70.56
N ASN A 180 -15.30 -0.47 -70.27
CA ASN A 180 -15.37 0.74 -71.10
C ASN A 180 -14.32 0.69 -72.22
N ILE A 181 -14.70 1.16 -73.40
CA ILE A 181 -13.98 1.02 -74.66
C ILE A 181 -14.06 2.37 -75.39
N ALA A 182 -12.93 2.85 -75.89
CA ALA A 182 -12.88 4.06 -76.72
C ALA A 182 -12.33 3.70 -78.11
N VAL A 183 -13.03 4.11 -79.15
CA VAL A 183 -12.60 3.96 -80.54
C VAL A 183 -12.54 5.35 -81.16
N THR A 184 -11.34 5.78 -81.54
CA THR A 184 -11.11 7.09 -82.14
C THR A 184 -10.69 6.89 -83.58
N GLY A 185 -11.50 7.39 -84.51
CA GLY A 185 -11.16 7.51 -85.91
C GLY A 185 -10.53 8.86 -86.24
N LEU A 186 -9.64 8.88 -87.23
CA LEU A 186 -9.16 10.09 -87.88
C LEU A 186 -9.32 9.94 -89.38
N ASP A 187 -10.10 10.84 -89.96
CA ASP A 187 -10.41 10.89 -91.38
C ASP A 187 -9.42 11.79 -92.14
N PRO A 188 -8.80 11.33 -93.26
CA PRO A 188 -7.86 12.14 -94.03
C PRO A 188 -8.50 13.31 -94.79
N ASP A 189 -9.76 13.16 -95.21
CA ASP A 189 -10.51 14.14 -95.99
C ASP A 189 -11.37 15.07 -95.10
N GLY A 190 -11.46 14.75 -93.80
CA GLY A 190 -12.05 15.57 -92.74
C GLY A 190 -13.52 15.26 -92.44
N ASP A 191 -14.02 14.10 -92.87
CA ASP A 191 -15.44 13.77 -92.81
C ASP A 191 -15.96 13.31 -91.44
N GLN A 192 -17.28 13.45 -91.24
CA GLN A 192 -17.92 13.16 -89.96
C GLN A 192 -18.08 11.65 -89.74
N LEU A 193 -17.21 11.10 -88.88
CA LEU A 193 -17.18 9.67 -88.61
C LEU A 193 -18.35 9.16 -87.77
N ARG A 194 -18.96 8.06 -88.24
CA ARG A 194 -19.99 7.31 -87.53
C ARG A 194 -19.47 5.94 -87.10
N TYR A 195 -19.67 5.61 -85.83
CA TYR A 195 -19.17 4.37 -85.22
C TYR A 195 -20.32 3.38 -85.00
N THR A 196 -20.13 2.12 -85.39
CA THR A 196 -21.13 1.05 -85.22
C THR A 196 -20.50 -0.24 -84.72
N ALA A 197 -21.05 -0.81 -83.65
CA ALA A 197 -20.57 -2.06 -83.05
C ALA A 197 -21.35 -3.27 -83.58
N ALA A 198 -20.64 -4.31 -84.01
CA ALA A 198 -21.21 -5.64 -84.21
C ALA A 198 -21.66 -6.26 -82.87
N ARG A 199 -22.60 -7.20 -82.92
CA ARG A 199 -23.01 -7.95 -81.71
C ARG A 199 -21.87 -8.87 -81.26
N PRO A 200 -21.41 -8.81 -80.00
CA PRO A 200 -20.42 -9.74 -79.45
C PRO A 200 -21.07 -11.10 -79.14
N THR A 201 -20.27 -12.09 -78.74
CA THR A 201 -20.76 -13.48 -78.57
C THR A 201 -21.37 -13.72 -77.19
N PHE A 202 -20.83 -13.06 -76.16
CA PHE A 202 -21.05 -13.39 -74.75
C PHE A 202 -21.56 -12.20 -73.91
N GLY A 203 -21.92 -11.09 -74.54
CA GLY A 203 -22.40 -9.89 -73.85
C GLY A 203 -23.28 -8.99 -74.72
N ARG A 204 -23.39 -7.73 -74.31
CA ARG A 204 -24.02 -6.63 -75.05
C ARG A 204 -23.04 -5.47 -75.11
N VAL A 205 -22.94 -4.83 -76.27
CA VAL A 205 -22.30 -3.52 -76.41
C VAL A 205 -23.39 -2.45 -76.51
N THR A 206 -23.19 -1.36 -75.80
CA THR A 206 -23.92 -0.09 -75.97
C THR A 206 -22.92 1.03 -76.22
N GLY A 207 -23.31 2.06 -76.96
CA GLY A 207 -22.48 3.23 -77.21
C GLY A 207 -23.31 4.36 -77.80
N ASP A 208 -22.80 5.58 -77.71
CA ASP A 208 -23.47 6.80 -78.20
C ASP A 208 -23.34 7.01 -79.71
N GLY A 209 -22.47 6.25 -80.38
CA GLY A 209 -22.17 6.36 -81.81
C GLY A 209 -21.07 7.36 -82.16
N THR A 210 -20.45 8.01 -81.17
CA THR A 210 -19.35 8.99 -81.30
C THR A 210 -17.96 8.37 -81.11
N GLY A 211 -17.88 7.13 -80.59
CA GLY A 211 -16.64 6.40 -80.36
C GLY A 211 -16.55 5.75 -78.97
N ALA A 212 -17.36 6.22 -78.01
CA ALA A 212 -17.45 5.60 -76.69
C ALA A 212 -18.40 4.39 -76.69
N PHE A 213 -17.94 3.28 -76.11
CA PHE A 213 -18.70 2.05 -75.97
C PHE A 213 -18.51 1.44 -74.58
N THR A 214 -19.58 0.84 -74.05
CA THR A 214 -19.58 0.03 -72.83
C THR A 214 -20.01 -1.39 -73.19
N TYR A 215 -19.19 -2.37 -72.80
CA TYR A 215 -19.51 -3.78 -72.91
C TYR A 215 -19.97 -4.33 -71.56
N THR A 216 -21.11 -5.03 -71.57
CA THR A 216 -21.64 -5.76 -70.41
C THR A 216 -21.74 -7.25 -70.78
N PRO A 217 -20.91 -8.14 -70.23
CA PRO A 217 -21.06 -9.59 -70.41
C PRO A 217 -22.33 -10.10 -69.72
N THR A 218 -22.93 -11.17 -70.23
CA THR A 218 -24.12 -11.75 -69.56
C THR A 218 -23.73 -12.49 -68.28
N SER A 219 -24.64 -12.55 -67.30
CA SER A 219 -24.43 -13.31 -66.06
C SER A 219 -24.13 -14.80 -66.31
N PHE A 220 -24.72 -15.38 -67.36
CA PHE A 220 -24.46 -16.75 -67.79
C PHE A 220 -23.05 -16.90 -68.39
N SER A 221 -22.61 -15.95 -69.22
CA SER A 221 -21.25 -15.92 -69.76
C SER A 221 -20.21 -15.78 -68.65
N ARG A 222 -20.44 -14.90 -67.67
CA ARG A 222 -19.55 -14.75 -66.50
C ARG A 222 -19.50 -16.02 -65.64
N LEU A 223 -20.62 -16.72 -65.47
CA LEU A 223 -20.65 -18.02 -64.80
C LEU A 223 -19.83 -19.08 -65.57
N LEU A 224 -20.00 -19.17 -66.89
CA LEU A 224 -19.24 -20.10 -67.74
C LEU A 224 -17.75 -19.78 -67.79
N ALA A 225 -17.37 -18.50 -67.86
CA ALA A 225 -15.97 -18.06 -67.88
C ALA A 225 -15.17 -18.58 -66.68
N ARG A 226 -15.82 -18.83 -65.53
CA ARG A 226 -15.19 -19.45 -64.35
C ARG A 226 -14.57 -20.82 -64.68
N PHE A 227 -15.31 -21.67 -65.41
CA PHE A 227 -14.95 -23.07 -65.68
C PHE A 227 -14.44 -23.34 -67.10
N VAL A 228 -14.75 -22.46 -68.07
CA VAL A 228 -14.57 -22.70 -69.50
C VAL A 228 -13.62 -21.64 -70.10
N PRO A 229 -12.35 -21.98 -70.40
CA PRO A 229 -11.35 -21.00 -70.81
C PRO A 229 -11.70 -20.18 -72.05
N PHE A 230 -12.41 -20.74 -73.05
CA PHE A 230 -12.77 -20.00 -74.26
C PHE A 230 -13.83 -18.91 -74.03
N VAL A 231 -14.53 -18.93 -72.90
CA VAL A 231 -15.52 -17.89 -72.51
C VAL A 231 -14.85 -16.78 -71.69
N ARG A 232 -13.54 -16.87 -71.41
CA ARG A 232 -12.78 -15.78 -70.73
C ARG A 232 -12.40 -14.63 -71.67
N SER A 233 -12.72 -14.73 -72.96
CA SER A 233 -12.60 -13.63 -73.91
C SER A 233 -13.79 -13.54 -74.86
N ASP A 234 -14.06 -12.32 -75.34
CA ASP A 234 -15.06 -12.01 -76.35
C ASP A 234 -14.45 -11.04 -77.36
N ARG A 235 -15.07 -10.90 -78.54
CA ARG A 235 -14.62 -9.95 -79.55
C ARG A 235 -15.75 -9.52 -80.46
N PHE A 236 -15.66 -8.28 -80.93
CA PHE A 236 -16.59 -7.72 -81.91
C PHE A 236 -15.85 -6.71 -82.80
N ALA A 237 -16.37 -6.51 -84.01
CA ALA A 237 -15.89 -5.44 -84.87
C ALA A 237 -16.58 -4.13 -84.49
N VAL A 238 -15.81 -3.03 -84.40
CA VAL A 238 -16.33 -1.67 -84.51
C VAL A 238 -16.00 -1.17 -85.91
N THR A 239 -17.05 -0.91 -86.68
CA THR A 239 -16.99 -0.35 -88.03
C THR A 239 -17.12 1.17 -87.94
N VAL A 240 -16.15 1.88 -88.48
CA VAL A 240 -16.10 3.35 -88.57
C VAL A 240 -16.23 3.73 -90.04
N SER A 241 -17.11 4.69 -90.36
CA SER A 241 -17.31 5.17 -91.73
C SER A 241 -17.52 6.68 -91.78
N ASP A 242 -17.02 7.27 -92.86
CA ASP A 242 -17.16 8.67 -93.29
C ASP A 242 -18.56 9.03 -93.84
N GLY A 243 -19.40 8.03 -94.13
CA GLY A 243 -20.72 8.23 -94.76
C GLY A 243 -20.66 8.53 -96.27
N ARG A 244 -19.48 8.54 -96.89
CA ARG A 244 -19.24 8.76 -98.33
C ARG A 244 -18.75 7.50 -99.07
N GLY A 245 -18.20 6.52 -98.37
CA GLY A 245 -17.91 5.19 -98.92
C GLY A 245 -16.70 4.49 -98.32
N GLY A 246 -15.84 5.22 -97.60
CA GLY A 246 -14.74 4.64 -96.84
C GLY A 246 -15.25 4.02 -95.53
N VAL A 247 -14.69 2.86 -95.23
CA VAL A 247 -15.09 2.03 -94.09
C VAL A 247 -13.87 1.30 -93.55
N THR A 248 -13.58 1.50 -92.27
CA THR A 248 -12.50 0.80 -91.56
C THR A 248 -13.05 0.10 -90.33
N SER A 249 -12.67 -1.17 -90.15
CA SER A 249 -13.15 -2.01 -89.05
C SER A 249 -12.02 -2.38 -88.09
N SER A 250 -12.13 -1.95 -86.83
CA SER A 250 -11.25 -2.40 -85.74
C SER A 250 -11.86 -3.62 -85.05
N THR A 251 -11.03 -4.59 -84.66
CA THR A 251 -11.47 -5.73 -83.84
C THR A 251 -11.18 -5.45 -82.37
N VAL A 252 -12.22 -5.14 -81.60
CA VAL A 252 -12.13 -5.00 -80.15
C VAL A 252 -12.04 -6.40 -79.55
N ASN A 253 -10.98 -6.67 -78.80
CA ASN A 253 -10.82 -7.90 -78.01
C ASN A 253 -11.05 -7.57 -76.53
N LEU A 254 -11.81 -8.41 -75.85
CA LEU A 254 -12.26 -8.20 -74.47
C LEU A 254 -11.91 -9.40 -73.59
N THR A 255 -11.63 -9.12 -72.32
CA THR A 255 -11.51 -10.15 -71.27
C THR A 255 -12.82 -10.19 -70.49
N ILE A 256 -13.42 -11.38 -70.35
CA ILE A 256 -14.57 -11.59 -69.46
C ILE A 256 -14.05 -12.02 -68.09
N VAL A 257 -14.20 -11.14 -67.09
CA VAL A 257 -14.02 -11.51 -65.69
C VAL A 257 -15.17 -12.45 -65.28
N PRO A 258 -14.89 -13.64 -64.71
CA PRO A 258 -15.90 -14.56 -64.21
C PRO A 258 -16.89 -13.93 -63.22
N LEU A 259 -17.98 -14.64 -62.94
CA LEU A 259 -18.92 -14.21 -61.89
C LEU A 259 -18.19 -14.29 -60.54
N ASN A 260 -18.21 -13.15 -59.84
CA ASN A 260 -17.31 -12.85 -58.72
C ASN A 260 -18.05 -12.03 -57.67
N SER A 261 -17.65 -12.15 -56.40
CA SER A 261 -18.22 -11.45 -55.25
C SER A 261 -17.08 -10.97 -54.37
N ALA A 262 -17.15 -9.74 -53.86
CA ALA A 262 -16.08 -9.22 -53.00
C ALA A 262 -15.86 -10.10 -51.74
N PRO A 263 -14.60 -10.21 -51.24
CA PRO A 263 -14.28 -10.91 -50.00
C PRO A 263 -15.11 -10.43 -48.81
N ARG A 264 -15.54 -11.33 -47.94
CA ARG A 264 -16.28 -10.96 -46.72
C ARG A 264 -15.36 -10.98 -45.49
N PRO A 265 -15.31 -9.91 -44.67
CA PRO A 265 -14.54 -9.90 -43.43
C PRO A 265 -15.00 -10.99 -42.45
N ARG A 266 -14.09 -11.39 -41.58
CA ARG A 266 -14.36 -12.17 -40.36
C ARG A 266 -13.69 -11.46 -39.17
N ALA A 267 -13.97 -11.94 -37.96
CA ALA A 267 -13.26 -11.49 -36.77
C ALA A 267 -11.74 -11.66 -36.94
N SER A 268 -11.01 -10.55 -36.85
CA SER A 268 -9.55 -10.53 -36.83
C SER A 268 -9.04 -11.12 -35.52
N THR A 269 -7.92 -11.84 -35.59
CA THR A 269 -7.20 -12.29 -34.39
C THR A 269 -6.29 -11.17 -33.94
N VAL A 270 -6.41 -10.71 -32.69
CA VAL A 270 -5.58 -9.66 -32.10
C VAL A 270 -4.99 -10.21 -30.81
N ASN A 271 -3.67 -10.23 -30.71
CA ASN A 271 -2.97 -10.70 -29.51
C ASN A 271 -2.90 -9.57 -28.47
N ALA A 272 -2.66 -9.91 -27.19
CA ALA A 272 -2.39 -8.91 -26.17
C ALA A 272 -1.11 -8.09 -26.51
N PRO A 273 -1.04 -6.80 -26.15
CA PRO A 273 0.18 -6.01 -26.33
C PRO A 273 1.32 -6.56 -25.46
N VAL A 274 2.55 -6.54 -25.99
CA VAL A 274 3.76 -6.87 -25.21
C VAL A 274 4.02 -5.76 -24.18
N PRO A 275 4.00 -6.02 -22.84
CA PRO A 275 3.99 -4.94 -21.85
C PRO A 275 5.20 -3.99 -21.90
N ALA A 276 6.38 -4.49 -22.25
CA ALA A 276 7.58 -3.65 -22.34
C ALA A 276 7.49 -2.63 -23.49
N THR A 277 6.99 -3.02 -24.67
CA THR A 277 7.06 -2.23 -25.90
C THR A 277 5.71 -1.69 -26.39
N GLY A 278 4.60 -2.18 -25.86
CA GLY A 278 3.25 -1.92 -26.34
C GLY A 278 2.92 -2.58 -27.69
N VAL A 279 3.84 -3.32 -28.30
CA VAL A 279 3.66 -3.91 -29.64
C VAL A 279 2.55 -4.96 -29.62
N VAL A 280 1.59 -4.82 -30.54
CA VAL A 280 0.51 -5.75 -30.79
C VAL A 280 0.79 -6.51 -32.09
N THR A 281 0.48 -7.80 -32.09
CA THR A 281 0.51 -8.63 -33.30
C THR A 281 -0.85 -9.27 -33.55
N GLY A 282 -1.13 -9.63 -34.79
CA GLY A 282 -2.40 -10.28 -35.11
C GLY A 282 -2.53 -10.69 -36.56
N LYS A 283 -3.76 -11.04 -36.94
CA LYS A 283 -4.12 -11.45 -38.30
C LYS A 283 -5.53 -10.99 -38.66
N ALA A 284 -5.65 -10.26 -39.78
CA ALA A 284 -6.93 -9.98 -40.40
C ALA A 284 -7.45 -11.25 -41.10
N ASN A 285 -8.75 -11.53 -40.95
CA ASN A 285 -9.37 -12.74 -41.49
C ASN A 285 -10.53 -12.38 -42.43
N ALA A 286 -10.68 -13.13 -43.52
CA ALA A 286 -11.78 -12.99 -44.47
C ALA A 286 -12.09 -14.34 -45.13
N THR A 287 -13.27 -14.44 -45.77
CA THR A 287 -13.64 -15.58 -46.62
C THR A 287 -14.36 -15.11 -47.86
N ASP A 288 -14.06 -15.75 -48.98
CA ASP A 288 -14.65 -15.46 -50.28
C ASP A 288 -15.98 -16.22 -50.52
N PRO A 289 -17.07 -15.57 -50.96
CA PRO A 289 -18.35 -16.25 -51.24
C PRO A 289 -18.30 -17.24 -52.42
N ASN A 290 -17.37 -17.06 -53.36
CA ASN A 290 -17.16 -17.91 -54.53
C ASN A 290 -15.99 -18.89 -54.36
N TRP A 291 -15.38 -18.93 -53.16
CA TRP A 291 -14.20 -19.71 -52.80
C TRP A 291 -12.92 -19.33 -53.57
N ASP A 292 -12.81 -18.08 -54.01
CA ASP A 292 -11.60 -17.56 -54.66
C ASP A 292 -10.43 -17.35 -53.71
N ARG A 293 -9.22 -17.39 -54.29
CA ARG A 293 -7.96 -17.29 -53.53
C ARG A 293 -7.72 -15.84 -53.11
N LEU A 294 -8.01 -15.55 -51.84
CA LEU A 294 -7.72 -14.27 -51.20
C LEU A 294 -6.21 -13.98 -51.15
N THR A 295 -5.87 -12.71 -51.38
CA THR A 295 -4.52 -12.14 -51.27
C THR A 295 -4.62 -10.85 -50.45
N PHE A 296 -3.86 -10.73 -49.36
CA PHE A 296 -3.85 -9.50 -48.57
C PHE A 296 -2.88 -8.49 -49.19
N VAL A 297 -3.24 -7.21 -49.18
CA VAL A 297 -2.35 -6.15 -49.65
C VAL A 297 -1.31 -5.89 -48.57
N ALA A 298 -0.04 -6.15 -48.87
CA ALA A 298 1.05 -5.77 -47.98
C ALA A 298 1.16 -4.24 -47.96
N SER A 299 1.20 -3.64 -46.76
CA SER A 299 1.15 -2.20 -46.58
C SER A 299 1.92 -1.76 -45.34
N THR A 300 2.18 -0.46 -45.24
CA THR A 300 2.65 0.16 -44.00
C THR A 300 1.93 1.49 -43.86
N VAL A 301 1.25 1.69 -42.74
CA VAL A 301 0.36 2.82 -42.49
C VAL A 301 0.66 3.38 -41.11
N ASP A 302 0.93 4.67 -41.03
CA ASP A 302 1.04 5.41 -39.78
C ASP A 302 -0.35 5.93 -39.40
N THR A 303 -0.78 5.67 -38.17
CA THR A 303 -2.05 6.13 -37.59
C THR A 303 -1.81 7.36 -36.70
N ALA A 304 -2.85 7.89 -36.07
CA ALA A 304 -2.70 8.94 -35.06
C ALA A 304 -1.97 8.46 -33.78
N LYS A 305 -1.80 7.15 -33.59
CA LYS A 305 -1.32 6.55 -32.33
C LYS A 305 -0.21 5.53 -32.47
N GLY A 306 0.13 5.11 -33.69
CA GLY A 306 1.17 4.11 -33.92
C GLY A 306 1.44 3.85 -35.39
N ARG A 307 2.19 2.78 -35.66
CA ARG A 307 2.54 2.32 -37.00
C ARG A 307 2.10 0.89 -37.20
N VAL A 308 1.39 0.64 -38.29
CA VAL A 308 0.92 -0.69 -38.72
C VAL A 308 1.76 -1.16 -39.90
N THR A 309 2.30 -2.37 -39.83
CA THR A 309 2.87 -3.09 -40.97
C THR A 309 2.03 -4.34 -41.25
N VAL A 310 1.50 -4.47 -42.47
CA VAL A 310 0.67 -5.60 -42.91
C VAL A 310 1.46 -6.46 -43.90
N ASN A 311 1.47 -7.77 -43.70
CA ASN A 311 2.08 -8.75 -44.60
C ASN A 311 1.04 -9.32 -45.58
N GLY A 312 1.49 -9.79 -46.75
CA GLY A 312 0.61 -10.33 -47.81
C GLY A 312 -0.16 -11.62 -47.47
N ASN A 313 0.02 -12.17 -46.26
CA ASN A 313 -0.74 -13.29 -45.70
C ASN A 313 -1.82 -12.85 -44.67
N GLY A 314 -1.99 -11.54 -44.47
CA GLY A 314 -2.95 -10.93 -43.54
C GLY A 314 -2.45 -10.78 -42.10
N THR A 315 -1.22 -11.21 -41.76
CA THR A 315 -0.65 -10.91 -40.44
C THR A 315 -0.19 -9.47 -40.36
N PHE A 316 -0.33 -8.85 -39.20
CA PHE A 316 0.08 -7.47 -38.96
C PHE A 316 0.90 -7.33 -37.67
N ILE A 317 1.70 -6.26 -37.63
CA ILE A 317 2.37 -5.75 -36.44
C ILE A 317 1.92 -4.29 -36.26
N TYR A 318 1.44 -3.95 -35.07
CA TYR A 318 1.15 -2.57 -34.66
C TYR A 318 2.11 -2.17 -33.55
N THR A 319 2.80 -1.05 -33.74
CA THR A 319 3.69 -0.44 -32.74
C THR A 319 3.11 0.91 -32.33
N PRO A 320 2.57 1.07 -31.10
CA PRO A 320 2.11 2.38 -30.64
C PRO A 320 3.27 3.36 -30.46
N THR A 321 2.99 4.66 -30.55
CA THR A 321 3.94 5.71 -30.15
C THR A 321 4.04 5.80 -28.62
N ALA A 322 5.16 6.32 -28.11
CA ALA A 322 5.31 6.57 -26.68
C ALA A 322 4.19 7.47 -26.13
N ALA A 323 3.88 8.58 -26.82
CA ALA A 323 2.80 9.49 -26.46
C ALA A 323 1.41 8.81 -26.39
N ALA A 324 1.12 7.84 -27.27
CA ALA A 324 -0.13 7.08 -27.22
C ALA A 324 -0.17 6.07 -26.05
N ARG A 325 0.97 5.52 -25.64
CA ARG A 325 1.08 4.71 -24.41
C ARG A 325 0.95 5.56 -23.15
N HIS A 326 1.50 6.77 -23.16
CA HIS A 326 1.39 7.74 -22.07
C HIS A 326 -0.06 8.21 -21.88
N GLY A 327 -0.70 8.70 -22.95
CA GLY A 327 -2.12 9.07 -22.90
C GLY A 327 -3.08 7.91 -22.55
N ALA A 328 -2.65 6.65 -22.69
CA ALA A 328 -3.39 5.48 -22.22
C ALA A 328 -3.22 5.21 -20.71
N ALA A 329 -2.17 5.74 -20.08
CA ALA A 329 -1.87 5.63 -18.65
C ALA A 329 -2.67 6.60 -17.77
N ALA A 330 -3.11 7.75 -18.32
CA ALA A 330 -3.85 8.77 -17.57
C ALA A 330 -5.04 8.15 -16.80
N ALA A 331 -5.20 8.53 -15.54
CA ALA A 331 -6.27 8.05 -14.67
C ALA A 331 -7.66 8.37 -15.26
N ALA A 332 -7.79 9.50 -15.95
CA ALA A 332 -9.00 9.94 -16.63
C ALA A 332 -9.13 9.46 -18.09
N ALA A 333 -8.18 8.68 -18.62
CA ALA A 333 -8.24 8.22 -20.02
C ALA A 333 -9.46 7.34 -20.29
N SER A 334 -9.99 7.44 -21.50
CA SER A 334 -11.17 6.73 -21.97
C SER A 334 -10.84 5.40 -22.67
N THR A 335 -11.86 4.65 -23.08
CA THR A 335 -11.71 3.51 -24.00
C THR A 335 -11.13 3.93 -25.36
N ALA A 336 -11.47 5.13 -25.83
CA ALA A 336 -10.94 5.66 -27.08
C ALA A 336 -9.43 5.91 -26.95
N ASP A 337 -8.95 6.42 -25.83
CA ASP A 337 -7.53 6.70 -25.59
C ASP A 337 -6.71 5.41 -25.55
N ARG A 338 -7.20 4.37 -24.88
CA ARG A 338 -6.56 3.06 -24.75
C ARG A 338 -6.74 2.12 -25.96
N THR A 339 -7.26 2.62 -27.09
CA THR A 339 -7.39 1.85 -28.34
C THR A 339 -6.93 2.64 -29.57
N ASP A 340 -6.63 1.92 -30.65
CA ASP A 340 -6.45 2.48 -32.00
C ASP A 340 -7.16 1.60 -33.05
N THR A 341 -7.44 2.16 -34.22
CA THR A 341 -8.17 1.48 -35.30
C THR A 341 -7.56 1.73 -36.67
N PHE A 342 -7.37 0.67 -37.45
CA PHE A 342 -6.88 0.72 -38.83
C PHE A 342 -7.68 -0.21 -39.75
N ARG A 343 -7.34 -0.23 -41.03
CA ARG A 343 -7.96 -1.10 -42.05
C ARG A 343 -6.92 -1.98 -42.73
N VAL A 344 -7.34 -3.18 -43.11
CA VAL A 344 -6.53 -4.16 -43.83
C VAL A 344 -7.25 -4.59 -45.10
N ALA A 345 -6.68 -4.23 -46.26
CA ALA A 345 -7.22 -4.57 -47.57
C ALA A 345 -6.95 -6.05 -47.91
N VAL A 346 -8.00 -6.74 -48.36
CA VAL A 346 -7.92 -8.08 -48.96
C VAL A 346 -8.57 -8.08 -50.34
N ALA A 347 -7.89 -8.68 -51.31
CA ALA A 347 -8.35 -8.82 -52.69
C ALA A 347 -8.65 -10.29 -53.02
N ASP A 348 -9.63 -10.54 -53.88
CA ASP A 348 -9.86 -11.84 -54.50
C ASP A 348 -8.92 -12.10 -55.70
N ALA A 349 -9.12 -13.22 -56.41
CA ALA A 349 -8.31 -13.61 -57.57
C ALA A 349 -8.70 -12.89 -58.89
N TYR A 350 -9.70 -12.01 -58.86
CA TYR A 350 -10.29 -11.30 -60.01
C TYR A 350 -10.25 -9.77 -59.88
N GLY A 351 -9.90 -9.24 -58.69
CA GLY A 351 -9.57 -7.85 -58.44
C GLY A 351 -10.55 -7.08 -57.55
N ALA A 352 -11.59 -7.69 -56.97
CA ALA A 352 -12.43 -6.97 -56.01
C ALA A 352 -11.76 -6.94 -54.63
N VAL A 353 -11.83 -5.78 -53.96
CA VAL A 353 -11.11 -5.49 -52.72
C VAL A 353 -12.10 -5.20 -51.60
N THR A 354 -11.76 -5.58 -50.36
CA THR A 354 -12.53 -5.28 -49.17
C THR A 354 -11.61 -4.87 -48.01
N GLU A 355 -12.01 -3.82 -47.30
CA GLU A 355 -11.31 -3.30 -46.12
C GLU A 355 -11.82 -3.93 -44.84
N ILE A 356 -10.95 -4.67 -44.13
CA ILE A 356 -11.24 -5.27 -42.82
C ILE A 356 -10.86 -4.25 -41.74
N PRO A 357 -11.79 -3.74 -40.92
CA PRO A 357 -11.42 -2.92 -39.76
C PRO A 357 -10.73 -3.79 -38.69
N VAL A 358 -9.68 -3.26 -38.08
CA VAL A 358 -8.95 -3.88 -36.97
C VAL A 358 -8.82 -2.87 -35.85
N THR A 359 -9.30 -3.23 -34.66
CA THR A 359 -9.10 -2.48 -33.41
C THR A 359 -8.00 -3.15 -32.60
N VAL A 360 -7.08 -2.37 -32.06
CA VAL A 360 -6.01 -2.82 -31.16
C VAL A 360 -6.11 -2.09 -29.82
N THR A 361 -5.78 -2.77 -28.73
CA THR A 361 -5.60 -2.13 -27.42
C THR A 361 -4.18 -1.58 -27.30
N ILE A 362 -4.02 -0.51 -26.53
CA ILE A 362 -2.73 0.11 -26.22
C ILE A 362 -2.40 -0.24 -24.78
N SER A 363 -1.25 -0.90 -24.56
CA SER A 363 -0.72 -1.07 -23.21
C SER A 363 -0.17 0.27 -22.72
N PRO A 364 -0.61 0.77 -21.55
CA PRO A 364 -0.04 1.96 -20.94
C PRO A 364 1.47 1.87 -20.72
N ALA A 365 2.12 3.02 -20.64
CA ALA A 365 3.43 3.21 -20.04
C ALA A 365 3.50 4.64 -19.50
N ASN A 366 4.12 4.80 -18.34
CA ASN A 366 4.35 6.06 -17.63
C ASN A 366 5.57 5.84 -16.71
N VAL A 367 6.42 6.86 -16.53
CA VAL A 367 7.56 6.84 -15.61
C VAL A 367 7.24 7.69 -14.38
N ALA A 368 6.97 7.01 -13.26
CA ALA A 368 6.60 7.67 -12.00
C ALA A 368 7.57 8.80 -11.59
N PRO A 369 7.06 9.90 -11.02
CA PRO A 369 7.85 11.08 -10.72
C PRO A 369 8.89 10.84 -9.63
N THR A 370 9.89 11.71 -9.58
CA THR A 370 10.87 11.79 -8.50
C THR A 370 10.63 13.05 -7.69
N ALA A 371 10.87 13.02 -6.37
CA ALA A 371 10.57 14.15 -5.48
C ALA A 371 11.68 14.38 -4.46
N THR A 372 11.91 15.65 -4.12
CA THR A 372 12.85 16.08 -3.06
C THR A 372 12.21 17.11 -2.15
N ALA A 373 12.53 17.09 -0.86
CA ALA A 373 12.03 18.03 0.13
C ALA A 373 13.11 19.02 0.56
N GLY A 374 12.74 20.30 0.68
CA GLY A 374 13.57 21.35 1.29
C GLY A 374 12.76 22.13 2.31
N VAL A 375 13.30 22.32 3.51
CA VAL A 375 12.67 23.10 4.59
C VAL A 375 13.58 24.24 5.03
N GLN A 376 12.98 25.33 5.48
CA GLN A 376 13.68 26.46 6.10
C GLN A 376 13.91 26.20 7.59
N ASN A 377 14.78 26.99 8.21
CA ASN A 377 14.87 27.02 9.67
C ASN A 377 13.54 27.50 10.29
N PRO A 378 13.12 26.97 11.45
CA PRO A 378 11.92 27.43 12.13
C PRO A 378 12.04 28.89 12.57
N ASP A 379 10.95 29.64 12.47
CA ASP A 379 10.85 30.97 13.05
C ASP A 379 11.00 30.91 14.58
N ALA A 380 11.90 31.72 15.13
CA ALA A 380 12.28 31.63 16.55
C ALA A 380 11.17 32.07 17.53
N ALA A 381 10.16 32.84 17.06
CA ALA A 381 9.06 33.28 17.90
C ALA A 381 7.87 32.30 17.87
N THR A 382 7.46 31.88 16.68
CA THR A 382 6.24 31.09 16.45
C THR A 382 6.49 29.60 16.27
N GLY A 383 7.72 29.19 16.01
CA GLY A 383 8.10 27.82 15.62
C GLY A 383 7.72 27.44 14.19
N LEU A 384 7.17 28.35 13.40
CA LEU A 384 6.68 28.07 12.04
C LEU A 384 7.82 27.65 11.10
N VAL A 385 7.66 26.53 10.40
CA VAL A 385 8.59 26.06 9.37
C VAL A 385 7.90 26.16 8.01
N ALA A 386 8.49 26.93 7.09
CA ALA A 386 8.13 26.91 5.67
C ALA A 386 9.02 25.91 4.92
N GLY A 387 8.50 25.29 3.87
CA GLY A 387 9.25 24.39 3.00
C GLY A 387 8.62 24.23 1.62
N THR A 388 9.25 23.43 0.78
CA THR A 388 8.75 23.01 -0.53
C THR A 388 9.15 21.57 -0.81
N VAL A 389 8.23 20.78 -1.32
CA VAL A 389 8.56 19.53 -2.03
C VAL A 389 8.55 19.84 -3.52
N ILE A 390 9.66 19.55 -4.20
CA ILE A 390 9.83 19.76 -5.62
C ILE A 390 9.86 18.38 -6.28
N GLY A 391 8.82 18.11 -7.08
CA GLY A 391 8.75 16.95 -7.95
C GLY A 391 9.31 17.25 -9.35
N THR A 392 9.85 16.23 -10.00
CA THR A 392 10.20 16.24 -11.43
C THR A 392 9.74 14.95 -12.07
N ASP A 393 9.08 15.10 -13.22
CA ASP A 393 8.52 14.02 -14.02
C ASP A 393 9.36 13.77 -15.29
N ALA A 394 9.39 12.54 -15.79
CA ALA A 394 10.20 12.16 -16.94
C ALA A 394 9.43 12.16 -18.28
N ASP A 395 8.12 11.94 -18.27
CA ASP A 395 7.26 12.01 -19.46
C ASP A 395 6.68 13.44 -19.66
N GLY A 396 6.69 14.25 -18.59
CA GLY A 396 6.44 15.70 -18.60
C GLY A 396 5.16 16.14 -17.89
N ASP A 397 4.62 15.32 -16.99
CA ASP A 397 3.28 15.48 -16.43
C ASP A 397 3.11 16.61 -15.39
N GLY A 398 1.85 17.03 -15.26
CA GLY A 398 1.42 18.00 -14.25
C GLY A 398 1.32 17.37 -12.87
N LEU A 399 2.32 17.62 -12.02
CA LEU A 399 2.41 17.04 -10.69
C LEU A 399 1.45 17.67 -9.67
N THR A 400 0.89 16.82 -8.81
CA THR A 400 0.05 17.19 -7.68
C THR A 400 0.64 16.69 -6.36
N TYR A 401 0.47 17.46 -5.29
CA TYR A 401 1.13 17.23 -3.99
C TYR A 401 0.09 17.06 -2.88
N SER A 402 0.33 16.11 -1.97
CA SER A 402 -0.60 15.75 -0.89
C SER A 402 0.17 15.24 0.35
N GLY A 403 -0.44 15.32 1.53
CA GLY A 403 0.15 14.86 2.78
C GLY A 403 -0.87 14.91 3.94
N PRO A 404 -0.46 14.56 5.17
CA PRO A 404 -1.32 14.69 6.34
C PRO A 404 -1.59 16.17 6.65
N THR A 405 -2.68 16.45 7.38
CA THR A 405 -3.03 17.79 7.86
C THR A 405 -2.50 18.08 9.27
N ALA A 406 -2.05 17.06 10.00
CA ALA A 406 -1.49 17.16 11.34
C ALA A 406 -0.58 15.97 11.66
N THR A 407 0.20 16.12 12.73
CA THR A 407 1.01 15.10 13.40
C THR A 407 0.74 15.20 14.92
N ALA A 408 1.30 14.29 15.73
CA ALA A 408 1.26 14.43 17.19
C ALA A 408 1.95 15.73 17.69
N LYS A 409 2.91 16.28 16.92
CA LYS A 409 3.73 17.44 17.30
C LYS A 409 3.27 18.76 16.67
N GLY A 410 2.38 18.76 15.67
CA GLY A 410 1.96 19.98 14.99
C GLY A 410 0.87 19.85 13.93
N THR A 411 0.66 20.93 13.19
CA THR A 411 -0.25 21.00 12.03
C THR A 411 0.56 21.17 10.74
N VAL A 412 0.09 20.53 9.67
CA VAL A 412 0.76 20.47 8.36
C VAL A 412 -0.20 21.01 7.30
N VAL A 413 0.30 21.88 6.44
CA VAL A 413 -0.40 22.32 5.22
C VAL A 413 0.51 22.01 4.04
N VAL A 414 0.02 21.17 3.12
CA VAL A 414 0.62 20.92 1.81
C VAL A 414 -0.26 21.58 0.76
N ALA A 415 0.29 22.53 0.00
CA ALA A 415 -0.39 23.18 -1.11
C ALA A 415 -0.19 22.41 -2.42
N ALA A 416 -1.09 22.63 -3.38
CA ALA A 416 -1.11 21.91 -4.65
C ALA A 416 0.09 22.23 -5.58
N ASP A 417 0.91 23.24 -5.25
CA ASP A 417 2.16 23.60 -5.91
C ASP A 417 3.41 23.00 -5.22
N GLY A 418 3.21 22.19 -4.17
CA GLY A 418 4.29 21.61 -3.37
C GLY A 418 4.79 22.51 -2.23
N ALA A 419 4.25 23.71 -2.03
CA ALA A 419 4.58 24.53 -0.87
C ALA A 419 4.07 23.91 0.43
N ILE A 420 4.89 23.96 1.48
CA ILE A 420 4.62 23.35 2.78
C ILE A 420 4.69 24.41 3.87
N THR A 421 3.74 24.36 4.80
CA THR A 421 3.82 25.08 6.08
C THR A 421 3.55 24.10 7.21
N TYR A 422 4.52 23.95 8.10
CA TYR A 422 4.39 23.23 9.36
C TYR A 422 4.34 24.20 10.52
N ARG A 423 3.40 23.99 11.44
CA ARG A 423 3.28 24.74 12.69
C ARG A 423 3.26 23.77 13.87
N PRO A 424 4.36 23.68 14.66
CA PRO A 424 4.37 22.84 15.85
C PRO A 424 3.33 23.33 16.86
N ASN A 425 2.80 22.39 17.65
CA ASN A 425 1.92 22.68 18.76
C ASN A 425 2.70 23.22 19.96
N GLU A 426 1.98 23.77 20.92
CA GLU A 426 2.58 24.44 22.08
C GLU A 426 3.37 23.46 22.97
N ILE A 427 2.83 22.26 23.20
CA ILE A 427 3.46 21.23 24.05
C ILE A 427 4.80 20.77 23.46
N ALA A 428 4.86 20.49 22.16
CA ALA A 428 6.11 20.09 21.49
C ALA A 428 7.21 21.16 21.63
N ARG A 429 6.85 22.45 21.48
CA ARG A 429 7.81 23.56 21.71
C ARG A 429 8.22 23.72 23.17
N ARG A 430 7.32 23.45 24.13
CA ARG A 430 7.64 23.43 25.57
C ARG A 430 8.58 22.28 25.91
N ILE A 431 8.33 21.07 25.41
CA ILE A 431 9.23 19.92 25.59
C ILE A 431 10.62 20.26 25.03
N ALA A 432 10.70 20.81 23.81
CA ALA A 432 11.95 21.24 23.18
C ALA A 432 12.73 22.32 23.96
N ALA A 433 12.06 23.11 24.81
CA ALA A 433 12.66 24.10 25.71
C ALA A 433 13.00 23.55 27.11
N SER A 434 12.48 22.38 27.46
CA SER A 434 12.52 21.83 28.82
C SER A 434 13.74 20.92 29.08
N VAL A 435 13.88 20.51 30.34
CA VAL A 435 14.84 19.47 30.75
C VAL A 435 14.58 18.12 30.05
N TYR A 436 13.35 17.85 29.61
CA TYR A 436 12.95 16.62 28.89
C TYR A 436 13.32 16.62 27.40
N SER A 437 13.93 17.69 26.88
CA SER A 437 14.20 17.79 25.46
C SER A 437 15.22 16.75 24.96
N THR A 438 14.81 15.95 23.98
CA THR A 438 15.61 14.93 23.30
C THR A 438 15.91 15.32 21.85
N PRO A 439 16.83 14.62 21.14
CA PRO A 439 16.96 14.76 19.69
C PRO A 439 15.64 14.59 18.93
N ALA A 440 14.82 13.59 19.28
CA ALA A 440 13.53 13.34 18.65
C ALA A 440 12.46 14.39 19.02
N SER A 441 12.48 14.93 20.25
CA SER A 441 11.56 16.00 20.67
C SER A 441 11.82 17.34 19.95
N ARG A 442 12.96 17.48 19.27
CA ARG A 442 13.37 18.68 18.51
C ARG A 442 13.10 18.56 17.01
N SER A 443 12.48 17.48 16.56
CA SER A 443 12.07 17.29 15.17
C SER A 443 10.68 16.67 15.05
N ASP A 444 10.13 16.76 13.86
CA ASP A 444 8.92 16.05 13.45
C ASP A 444 9.09 15.56 12.00
N THR A 445 8.37 14.51 11.62
CA THR A 445 8.48 13.91 10.28
C THR A 445 7.10 13.55 9.72
N PHE A 446 6.90 13.82 8.44
CA PHE A 446 5.67 13.46 7.73
C PHE A 446 5.93 13.15 6.25
N GLY A 447 5.16 12.22 5.69
CA GLY A 447 5.22 11.90 4.26
C GLY A 447 4.44 12.89 3.40
N VAL A 448 5.04 13.34 2.30
CA VAL A 448 4.36 14.10 1.24
C VAL A 448 4.40 13.28 -0.04
N THR A 449 3.23 12.95 -0.58
CA THR A 449 3.06 12.16 -1.79
C THR A 449 2.81 13.05 -2.99
N VAL A 450 3.65 12.89 -4.01
CA VAL A 450 3.57 13.53 -5.32
C VAL A 450 3.01 12.53 -6.32
N THR A 451 2.05 12.94 -7.15
CA THR A 451 1.45 12.07 -8.20
C THR A 451 1.36 12.79 -9.55
N ASP A 452 1.48 12.01 -10.63
CA ASP A 452 1.51 12.44 -12.03
C ASP A 452 0.12 12.43 -12.74
N GLY A 453 -0.89 11.83 -12.11
CA GLY A 453 -2.20 11.60 -12.73
C GLY A 453 -2.23 10.48 -13.78
N HIS A 454 -1.10 9.81 -14.04
CA HIS A 454 -0.89 8.70 -14.98
C HIS A 454 -0.52 7.38 -14.27
N GLY A 455 -0.73 7.33 -12.96
CA GLY A 455 -0.64 6.12 -12.13
C GLY A 455 0.72 5.92 -11.44
N GLY A 456 1.65 6.87 -11.60
CA GLY A 456 2.89 6.90 -10.84
C GLY A 456 2.79 7.84 -9.64
N SER A 457 3.62 7.57 -8.63
CA SER A 457 3.71 8.42 -7.44
C SER A 457 5.06 8.23 -6.75
N ALA A 458 5.46 9.25 -5.98
CA ALA A 458 6.58 9.17 -5.06
C ALA A 458 6.23 9.87 -3.75
N THR A 459 6.50 9.21 -2.63
CA THR A 459 6.38 9.80 -1.29
C THR A 459 7.77 10.19 -0.79
N VAL A 460 7.93 11.44 -0.37
CA VAL A 460 9.15 11.94 0.27
C VAL A 460 8.87 12.25 1.74
N THR A 461 9.76 11.80 2.62
CA THR A 461 9.72 12.14 4.05
C THR A 461 10.24 13.57 4.23
N VAL A 462 9.41 14.43 4.77
CA VAL A 462 9.74 15.81 5.15
C VAL A 462 10.08 15.82 6.63
N THR A 463 11.32 16.15 6.96
CA THR A 463 11.78 16.34 8.35
C THR A 463 11.83 17.83 8.65
N VAL A 464 11.18 18.26 9.74
CA VAL A 464 11.15 19.65 10.20
C VAL A 464 11.78 19.77 11.59
N ALA A 465 12.42 20.90 11.88
CA ALA A 465 12.99 21.18 13.21
C ALA A 465 12.01 22.01 14.06
N ILE A 466 11.87 21.65 15.33
CA ILE A 466 11.00 22.33 16.29
C ILE A 466 11.83 23.33 17.09
N ALA A 467 11.58 24.63 16.90
CA ALA A 467 12.20 25.67 17.73
C ALA A 467 11.62 25.63 19.15
N PRO A 468 12.46 25.57 20.20
CA PRO A 468 12.04 25.74 21.60
C PRO A 468 11.16 26.99 21.80
N ASP A 469 10.20 26.94 22.73
CA ASP A 469 9.55 28.15 23.23
C ASP A 469 10.38 28.77 24.36
N THR A 470 11.18 29.78 24.00
CA THR A 470 11.98 30.59 24.94
C THR A 470 11.28 31.89 25.37
N GLN A 471 10.02 32.10 24.97
CA GLN A 471 9.25 33.32 25.26
C GLN A 471 8.14 33.07 26.30
N SER A 472 7.62 31.84 26.39
CA SER A 472 6.64 31.47 27.41
C SER A 472 7.30 31.08 28.73
N ALA A 473 6.83 31.67 29.84
CA ALA A 473 7.31 31.36 31.20
C ALA A 473 6.61 30.14 31.85
N ALA A 474 5.65 29.51 31.17
CA ALA A 474 4.96 28.33 31.68
C ALA A 474 5.77 27.04 31.41
N ALA A 475 5.82 26.15 32.39
CA ALA A 475 6.51 24.87 32.28
C ALA A 475 5.80 23.90 31.32
N VAL A 476 6.46 22.78 31.04
CA VAL A 476 5.81 21.57 30.54
C VAL A 476 4.82 21.06 31.62
N PRO A 477 3.58 20.69 31.30
CA PRO A 477 2.63 20.18 32.29
C PRO A 477 3.08 18.85 32.92
N PRO A 478 2.85 18.62 34.23
CA PRO A 478 3.11 17.32 34.84
C PRO A 478 2.34 16.17 34.18
N SER A 479 2.76 14.92 34.35
CA SER A 479 1.93 13.74 34.01
C SER A 479 0.65 13.70 34.86
N THR A 480 -0.36 13.03 34.31
CA THR A 480 -1.63 12.78 35.00
C THR A 480 -2.15 11.40 34.67
N PHE A 481 -2.09 10.47 35.63
CA PHE A 481 -2.71 9.16 35.50
C PHE A 481 -4.16 9.25 36.00
N CYS A 482 -5.14 8.86 35.16
CA CYS A 482 -6.57 9.02 35.43
C CYS A 482 -6.97 10.44 35.92
N GLY A 483 -6.32 11.47 35.36
CA GLY A 483 -6.54 12.88 35.70
C GLY A 483 -5.82 13.39 36.97
N CYS A 484 -5.08 12.54 37.68
CA CYS A 484 -4.33 12.88 38.88
C CYS A 484 -2.82 12.97 38.61
N THR A 485 -2.19 14.08 39.00
CA THR A 485 -0.71 14.13 39.06
C THR A 485 -0.22 13.19 40.16
N LEU A 486 0.80 12.39 39.84
CA LEU A 486 1.28 11.31 40.69
C LEU A 486 2.43 11.78 41.58
N MET A 487 2.09 12.24 42.79
CA MET A 487 2.92 12.99 43.76
C MET A 487 3.01 14.50 43.44
N PRO A 488 3.09 15.38 44.47
CA PRO A 488 3.32 16.80 44.26
C PRO A 488 4.69 17.11 43.64
N THR A 489 4.77 18.19 42.85
CA THR A 489 6.01 18.60 42.16
C THR A 489 7.11 19.10 43.09
N ASP A 490 6.82 19.36 44.37
CA ASP A 490 7.80 19.65 45.44
C ASP A 490 8.31 18.37 46.14
N THR A 491 8.23 17.20 45.49
CA THR A 491 8.76 15.93 46.00
C THR A 491 9.95 15.40 45.21
N ILE A 492 10.68 14.46 45.81
CA ILE A 492 11.79 13.72 45.18
C ILE A 492 11.40 13.07 43.85
N PHE A 493 10.14 12.68 43.69
CA PHE A 493 9.64 12.04 42.47
C PHE A 493 9.72 12.97 41.26
N HIS A 494 9.69 14.29 41.42
CA HIS A 494 9.80 15.26 40.33
C HIS A 494 11.08 16.11 40.38
N ALA A 495 12.03 15.80 41.26
CA ALA A 495 13.26 16.59 41.43
C ALA A 495 14.24 16.40 40.25
N ASP A 496 14.86 17.50 39.79
CA ASP A 496 15.96 17.44 38.81
C ASP A 496 17.28 17.14 39.53
N ILE A 497 17.74 15.89 39.42
CA ILE A 497 18.90 15.36 40.14
C ILE A 497 20.21 15.48 39.36
N ARG A 498 20.23 16.07 38.16
CA ARG A 498 21.43 16.17 37.31
C ARG A 498 22.57 16.97 37.93
N GLY A 499 22.22 17.95 38.78
CA GLY A 499 23.19 18.77 39.51
C GLY A 499 23.78 18.12 40.77
N LEU A 500 23.28 16.95 41.20
CA LEU A 500 23.68 16.34 42.47
C LEU A 500 25.08 15.69 42.41
N PRO A 501 25.80 15.62 43.55
CA PRO A 501 27.08 14.93 43.63
C PRO A 501 26.91 13.42 43.57
N THR A 502 27.78 12.77 42.80
CA THR A 502 27.95 11.32 42.77
C THR A 502 28.56 10.82 44.08
N LEU A 503 28.03 9.72 44.63
CA LEU A 503 28.55 9.09 45.85
C LEU A 503 29.89 8.37 45.60
N SER A 504 30.74 8.37 46.63
CA SER A 504 32.03 7.64 46.64
C SER A 504 31.87 6.15 46.34
N GLU A 505 30.77 5.58 46.83
CA GLU A 505 30.38 4.18 46.76
C GLU A 505 29.83 3.79 45.38
N SER A 506 29.51 4.76 44.51
CA SER A 506 28.88 4.55 43.20
C SER A 506 29.64 3.52 42.36
N ASN A 507 30.97 3.65 42.21
CA ASN A 507 31.76 2.74 41.38
C ASN A 507 31.77 1.30 41.94
N SER A 508 31.79 1.13 43.26
CA SER A 508 31.70 -0.19 43.91
C SER A 508 30.31 -0.81 43.74
N TRP A 509 29.24 -0.02 43.82
CA TRP A 509 27.88 -0.52 43.59
C TRP A 509 27.62 -0.84 42.11
N ILE A 510 28.12 -0.04 41.17
CA ILE A 510 28.05 -0.34 39.74
C ILE A 510 28.78 -1.64 39.40
N GLU A 511 29.93 -1.93 40.01
CA GLU A 511 30.59 -3.24 39.84
C GLU A 511 29.85 -4.37 40.57
N LEU A 512 29.30 -4.13 41.76
CA LEU A 512 28.46 -5.11 42.46
C LEU A 512 27.27 -5.55 41.58
N LEU A 513 26.60 -4.59 40.94
CA LEU A 513 25.48 -4.78 40.00
C LEU A 513 25.91 -5.36 38.63
N GLY A 514 27.19 -5.63 38.40
CA GLY A 514 27.69 -6.29 37.19
C GLY A 514 28.12 -5.36 36.05
N GLY A 515 28.36 -4.08 36.30
CA GLY A 515 28.84 -3.12 35.31
C GLY A 515 30.05 -3.61 34.50
N GLY A 516 31.15 -3.99 35.16
CA GLY A 516 32.33 -4.57 34.50
C GLY A 516 32.15 -6.00 33.98
N ARG A 517 31.02 -6.65 34.30
CA ARG A 517 30.60 -7.96 33.77
C ARG A 517 29.70 -7.83 32.53
N GLY A 518 29.38 -6.60 32.11
CA GLY A 518 28.54 -6.32 30.95
C GLY A 518 27.04 -6.36 31.24
N ALA A 519 26.65 -6.26 32.51
CA ALA A 519 25.24 -6.20 32.90
C ALA A 519 24.54 -4.96 32.32
N THR A 520 23.27 -5.12 31.96
CA THR A 520 22.42 -4.06 31.43
C THR A 520 21.24 -3.79 32.36
N LEU A 521 20.58 -2.66 32.09
CA LEU A 521 19.18 -2.46 32.42
C LEU A 521 18.33 -3.58 31.79
N ALA A 522 17.24 -3.97 32.44
CA ALA A 522 16.26 -4.93 31.95
C ALA A 522 14.87 -4.28 31.92
N ALA A 523 14.28 -4.19 30.74
CA ALA A 523 12.96 -3.64 30.50
C ALA A 523 12.02 -4.74 30.00
N ARG A 524 11.28 -5.37 30.94
CA ARG A 524 10.57 -6.64 30.71
C ARG A 524 9.08 -6.60 31.05
N TRP A 525 8.48 -5.42 31.15
CA TRP A 525 7.02 -5.28 31.32
C TRP A 525 6.27 -5.47 29.99
N GLY A 526 4.94 -5.45 30.02
CA GLY A 526 4.07 -5.20 28.86
C GLY A 526 4.03 -6.27 27.76
N GLY A 527 4.84 -7.33 27.82
CA GLY A 527 4.98 -8.30 26.73
C GLY A 527 5.24 -9.73 27.18
N SER A 528 4.65 -10.67 26.43
CA SER A 528 4.66 -12.12 26.63
C SER A 528 4.06 -12.63 27.95
N GLU A 529 3.15 -13.60 27.86
CA GLU A 529 2.63 -14.30 29.03
C GLU A 529 3.63 -15.34 29.56
N TRP A 530 4.07 -15.17 30.80
CA TRP A 530 4.80 -16.19 31.56
C TRP A 530 3.84 -16.89 32.52
N MET A 531 3.62 -18.19 32.31
CA MET A 531 2.65 -19.01 33.06
C MET A 531 1.21 -18.44 33.11
N GLY A 532 0.82 -17.59 32.15
CA GLY A 532 -0.48 -16.90 32.12
C GLY A 532 -0.50 -15.54 32.84
N SER A 533 0.68 -14.99 33.17
CA SER A 533 0.86 -13.62 33.66
C SER A 533 1.59 -12.79 32.61
N THR A 534 1.06 -11.64 32.19
CA THR A 534 1.88 -10.67 31.42
C THR A 534 2.97 -10.14 32.33
N ALA A 535 4.21 -10.11 31.86
CA ALA A 535 5.34 -9.62 32.65
C ALA A 535 5.23 -8.10 32.95
N GLY A 536 5.79 -7.67 34.09
CA GLY A 536 5.63 -6.32 34.64
C GLY A 536 4.44 -6.20 35.59
N ILE A 537 4.16 -4.99 36.07
CA ILE A 537 3.21 -4.77 37.17
C ILE A 537 1.84 -4.34 36.64
N PRO A 538 0.74 -5.08 36.89
CA PRO A 538 -0.59 -4.65 36.45
C PRO A 538 -1.18 -3.60 37.39
N VAL A 539 -1.59 -2.45 36.84
CA VAL A 539 -2.37 -1.45 37.59
C VAL A 539 -3.83 -1.54 37.18
N ASN A 540 -4.70 -1.84 38.13
CA ASN A 540 -6.15 -1.88 37.92
C ASN A 540 -6.72 -0.47 38.11
N VAL A 541 -7.50 0.02 37.16
CA VAL A 541 -8.22 1.30 37.28
C VAL A 541 -9.68 1.03 37.59
N VAL A 542 -10.22 1.71 38.59
CA VAL A 542 -11.64 1.65 38.97
C VAL A 542 -12.23 3.05 39.10
N GLY A 543 -13.46 3.23 38.60
CA GLY A 543 -14.13 4.53 38.59
C GLY A 543 -14.36 5.10 40.00
N ALA A 544 -14.54 6.41 40.09
CA ALA A 544 -14.60 7.14 41.38
C ALA A 544 -15.59 6.55 42.41
N ASP A 545 -16.78 6.14 41.96
CA ASP A 545 -17.84 5.59 42.81
C ASP A 545 -17.78 4.05 42.98
N HIS A 546 -16.64 3.40 42.65
CA HIS A 546 -16.51 1.94 42.80
C HIS A 546 -16.66 1.51 44.26
N PRO A 547 -17.44 0.45 44.57
CA PRO A 547 -17.58 -0.04 45.93
C PRO A 547 -16.25 -0.57 46.49
N THR A 548 -16.11 -0.52 47.81
CA THR A 548 -14.94 -1.00 48.54
C THR A 548 -15.27 -2.24 49.37
N GLU A 549 -14.36 -3.21 49.42
CA GLU A 549 -14.45 -4.42 50.25
C GLU A 549 -13.50 -4.38 51.45
N ASP A 550 -13.91 -4.96 52.58
CA ASP A 550 -13.03 -5.17 53.74
C ASP A 550 -12.05 -6.32 53.46
N VAL A 551 -10.73 -6.08 53.59
CA VAL A 551 -9.68 -7.09 53.37
C VAL A 551 -9.28 -7.75 54.69
N VAL A 552 -9.22 -9.08 54.72
CA VAL A 552 -8.76 -9.82 55.91
C VAL A 552 -7.24 -9.93 55.90
N PHE A 553 -6.57 -9.15 56.74
CA PHE A 553 -5.12 -9.26 56.86
C PHE A 553 -4.72 -10.48 57.72
N ASN A 554 -3.86 -11.35 57.19
CA ASN A 554 -3.32 -12.53 57.87
C ASN A 554 -1.79 -12.51 57.85
N ARG A 555 -1.20 -11.66 58.67
CA ARG A 555 0.26 -11.57 58.84
C ARG A 555 0.73 -12.60 59.87
N GLY A 556 0.70 -13.88 59.49
CA GLY A 556 1.10 -14.99 60.38
C GLY A 556 0.21 -15.08 61.61
N TYR A 557 -1.11 -15.13 61.40
CA TYR A 557 -2.16 -15.12 62.43
C TYR A 557 -2.34 -13.79 63.20
N SER A 558 -1.64 -12.71 62.83
CA SER A 558 -2.00 -11.34 63.24
C SER A 558 -2.85 -10.63 62.19
N THR A 559 -3.92 -9.98 62.64
CA THR A 559 -4.79 -9.11 61.81
C THR A 559 -4.48 -7.62 61.98
N THR A 560 -3.50 -7.24 62.82
CA THR A 560 -3.13 -5.85 63.09
C THR A 560 -1.61 -5.67 63.14
N GLY A 561 -1.14 -4.46 62.86
CA GLY A 561 0.27 -4.07 62.90
C GLY A 561 0.57 -2.85 62.02
N PRO A 562 1.79 -2.27 62.09
CA PRO A 562 2.13 -1.02 61.39
C PRO A 562 2.17 -1.14 59.85
N GLY A 563 2.19 -2.36 59.30
CA GLY A 563 2.12 -2.62 57.86
C GLY A 563 0.73 -3.07 57.39
N ILE A 564 -0.32 -2.75 58.14
CA ILE A 564 -1.72 -3.03 57.79
C ILE A 564 -2.49 -1.72 57.91
N ASP A 565 -2.85 -1.16 56.75
CA ASP A 565 -3.88 -0.13 56.62
C ASP A 565 -5.23 -0.85 56.45
N ASP A 566 -6.07 -0.83 57.48
CA ASP A 566 -7.31 -1.60 57.59
C ASP A 566 -8.55 -0.90 57.02
N ARG A 567 -8.33 0.14 56.21
CA ARG A 567 -9.38 0.79 55.41
C ARG A 567 -9.93 -0.16 54.33
N PRO A 568 -11.18 0.01 53.85
CA PRO A 568 -11.73 -0.77 52.75
C PRO A 568 -11.06 -0.48 51.40
N TYR A 569 -10.82 -1.51 50.59
CA TYR A 569 -10.11 -1.43 49.30
C TYR A 569 -11.08 -1.54 48.12
N ALA A 570 -10.86 -0.77 47.05
CA ALA A 570 -11.73 -0.69 45.87
C ALA A 570 -11.47 -1.83 44.86
N ILE A 571 -11.41 -3.08 45.33
CA ILE A 571 -11.01 -4.25 44.52
C ILE A 571 -12.05 -4.51 43.41
N PRO A 572 -11.64 -4.55 42.11
CA PRO A 572 -12.55 -4.83 41.01
C PRO A 572 -12.96 -6.32 40.94
N ASP A 573 -14.09 -6.62 40.28
CA ASP A 573 -14.65 -7.97 40.07
C ASP A 573 -13.65 -9.00 39.50
N ARG A 574 -12.66 -8.54 38.72
CA ARG A 574 -11.62 -9.37 38.08
C ARG A 574 -10.27 -8.64 38.14
N PRO A 575 -9.58 -8.64 39.29
CA PRO A 575 -8.32 -7.93 39.43
C PRO A 575 -7.21 -8.66 38.70
N LEU A 576 -6.41 -7.91 37.94
CA LEU A 576 -5.08 -8.33 37.54
C LEU A 576 -4.15 -8.21 38.75
N VAL A 577 -3.38 -9.26 39.03
CA VAL A 577 -2.52 -9.34 40.21
C VAL A 577 -1.13 -9.78 39.78
N GLU A 578 -0.10 -9.05 40.20
CA GLU A 578 1.29 -9.42 39.94
C GLU A 578 1.58 -10.81 40.52
N GLY A 579 2.32 -11.65 39.80
CA GLY A 579 2.63 -13.01 40.27
C GLY A 579 1.45 -14.01 40.30
N MET A 580 0.24 -13.65 39.85
CA MET A 580 -0.80 -14.62 39.50
C MET A 580 -0.65 -15.09 38.04
N PRO A 581 -0.89 -16.38 37.73
CA PRO A 581 -1.38 -17.45 38.60
C PRO A 581 -0.27 -18.28 39.28
N SER A 582 1.00 -17.88 39.18
CA SER A 582 2.19 -18.63 39.61
C SER A 582 2.08 -19.30 41.00
N TYR A 583 2.61 -20.51 41.13
CA TYR A 583 2.60 -21.31 42.36
C TYR A 583 3.99 -21.94 42.63
N PRO A 584 4.53 -21.92 43.88
CA PRO A 584 3.95 -21.29 45.07
C PRO A 584 3.94 -19.76 44.97
N ALA A 585 2.86 -19.18 45.48
CA ALA A 585 2.38 -17.83 45.17
C ALA A 585 3.12 -16.65 45.83
N TRP A 586 4.42 -16.76 46.10
CA TRP A 586 5.14 -15.69 46.82
C TRP A 586 5.18 -14.38 46.01
N ASP A 587 5.06 -13.26 46.72
CA ASP A 587 5.20 -11.89 46.22
C ASP A 587 4.12 -11.46 45.22
N ARG A 588 2.85 -11.74 45.55
CA ARG A 588 1.68 -11.30 44.77
C ARG A 588 1.20 -9.91 45.19
N HIS A 589 1.21 -8.94 44.28
CA HIS A 589 0.73 -7.57 44.53
C HIS A 589 -0.53 -7.24 43.73
N LEU A 590 -1.50 -6.62 44.39
CA LEU A 590 -2.68 -6.01 43.75
C LEU A 590 -2.60 -4.49 43.87
N PHE A 591 -2.37 -3.82 42.74
CA PHE A 591 -2.44 -2.37 42.60
C PHE A 591 -3.81 -1.94 42.08
N VAL A 592 -4.46 -1.02 42.79
CA VAL A 592 -5.73 -0.41 42.38
C VAL A 592 -5.60 1.11 42.43
N PHE A 593 -5.95 1.79 41.35
CA PHE A 593 -6.06 3.24 41.27
C PHE A 593 -7.54 3.62 41.15
N GLN A 594 -8.03 4.45 42.07
CA GLN A 594 -9.43 4.87 42.09
C GLN A 594 -9.56 6.27 41.49
N GLU A 595 -10.16 6.36 40.30
CA GLU A 595 -10.27 7.59 39.51
C GLU A 595 -10.92 8.74 40.29
N GLY A 596 -10.49 9.99 40.04
CA GLY A 596 -11.04 11.17 40.71
C GLY A 596 -10.76 11.30 42.22
N THR A 597 -10.31 10.24 42.89
CA THR A 597 -9.87 10.28 44.30
C THR A 597 -8.37 10.54 44.45
N CYS A 598 -7.59 10.21 43.41
CA CYS A 598 -6.13 10.22 43.41
C CYS A 598 -5.49 9.35 44.51
N ILE A 599 -6.19 8.29 44.94
CA ILE A 599 -5.67 7.29 45.87
C ILE A 599 -5.18 6.07 45.08
N SER A 600 -3.91 5.74 45.25
CA SER A 600 -3.33 4.45 44.85
C SER A 600 -3.38 3.49 46.04
N GLN A 601 -3.84 2.27 45.80
CA GLN A 601 -4.03 1.23 46.81
C GLN A 601 -3.17 0.02 46.46
N GLU A 602 -2.47 -0.54 47.44
CA GLU A 602 -1.48 -1.61 47.24
C GLU A 602 -1.67 -2.70 48.32
N LEU A 603 -1.78 -3.96 47.89
CA LEU A 603 -1.98 -5.14 48.75
C LEU A 603 -0.94 -6.22 48.42
N ILE A 604 -0.09 -6.60 49.39
CA ILE A 604 0.95 -7.63 49.22
C ILE A 604 0.50 -9.02 49.73
N ASN A 605 0.95 -10.05 49.02
CA ASN A 605 0.67 -11.48 49.23
C ASN A 605 -0.84 -11.75 49.26
N VAL A 606 -1.54 -11.19 48.26
CA VAL A 606 -3.00 -11.21 48.14
C VAL A 606 -3.55 -12.54 47.59
N ALA A 607 -4.73 -12.91 48.09
CA ALA A 607 -5.40 -14.18 47.83
C ALA A 607 -6.92 -14.03 47.77
N ASN A 608 -7.56 -14.70 46.81
CA ASN A 608 -9.02 -14.74 46.58
C ASN A 608 -9.78 -15.69 47.54
N GLY A 609 -9.36 -15.75 48.81
CA GLY A 609 -10.07 -16.48 49.86
C GLY A 609 -9.95 -18.00 49.82
N VAL A 610 -9.10 -18.57 48.94
CA VAL A 610 -8.81 -20.01 48.84
C VAL A 610 -7.31 -20.32 49.01
N GLU A 611 -6.42 -19.54 48.39
CA GLU A 611 -4.98 -19.82 48.32
C GLU A 611 -4.10 -18.65 48.81
N LEU A 612 -3.55 -18.73 50.03
CA LEU A 612 -2.37 -17.92 50.42
C LEU A 612 -1.05 -18.59 50.00
N PRO A 613 0.04 -17.82 49.83
CA PRO A 613 1.34 -18.34 49.42
C PRO A 613 2.01 -19.30 50.40
N GLY A 614 2.71 -20.31 49.87
CA GLY A 614 3.49 -21.27 50.66
C GLY A 614 2.67 -22.33 51.40
N ALA A 615 1.36 -22.40 51.15
CA ALA A 615 0.41 -23.22 51.87
C ALA A 615 0.72 -24.73 51.81
N GLY A 616 0.84 -25.35 52.98
CA GLY A 616 0.48 -26.75 53.14
C GLY A 616 -1.05 -26.91 53.09
N ILE A 617 -1.55 -28.15 53.08
CA ILE A 617 -3.01 -28.39 53.14
C ILE A 617 -3.67 -27.80 54.40
N LEU A 618 -2.87 -27.56 55.47
CA LEU A 618 -3.31 -26.88 56.69
C LEU A 618 -3.63 -25.39 56.46
N ASP A 619 -2.88 -24.69 55.61
CA ASP A 619 -3.07 -23.26 55.38
C ASP A 619 -4.22 -23.00 54.39
N ILE A 620 -4.45 -23.90 53.43
CA ILE A 620 -5.68 -23.91 52.59
C ILE A 620 -6.92 -24.05 53.49
N LEU A 621 -6.90 -25.00 54.44
CA LEU A 621 -7.95 -25.16 55.44
C LEU A 621 -8.03 -23.94 56.37
N GLY A 622 -6.90 -23.35 56.73
CA GLY A 622 -6.80 -22.11 57.50
C GLY A 622 -7.52 -20.95 56.82
N ASN A 623 -7.27 -20.72 55.52
CA ASN A 623 -7.92 -19.67 54.74
C ASN A 623 -9.43 -19.88 54.62
N ALA A 624 -9.86 -21.12 54.35
CA ALA A 624 -11.28 -21.47 54.33
C ALA A 624 -11.96 -21.21 55.69
N VAL A 625 -11.25 -21.48 56.80
CA VAL A 625 -11.73 -21.16 58.16
C VAL A 625 -11.75 -19.65 58.40
N TYR A 626 -10.69 -18.89 58.07
CA TYR A 626 -10.66 -17.43 58.18
C TYR A 626 -11.80 -16.78 57.39
N ARG A 627 -12.03 -17.21 56.13
CA ARG A 627 -13.16 -16.77 55.31
C ARG A 627 -14.51 -17.07 55.97
N SER A 628 -14.67 -18.24 56.59
CA SER A 628 -15.91 -18.61 57.30
C SER A 628 -16.17 -17.82 58.59
N ILE A 629 -15.13 -17.23 59.20
CA ILE A 629 -15.23 -16.42 60.42
C ILE A 629 -15.43 -14.93 60.11
N TRP A 630 -14.71 -14.41 59.10
CA TRP A 630 -14.61 -12.96 58.82
C TRP A 630 -15.32 -12.50 57.54
N GLY A 631 -15.84 -13.42 56.72
CA GLY A 631 -16.76 -13.12 55.61
C GLY A 631 -16.15 -12.57 54.31
N SER A 632 -14.96 -11.97 54.34
CA SER A 632 -14.33 -11.41 53.14
C SER A 632 -13.98 -12.45 52.08
N SER A 633 -13.97 -12.02 50.81
CA SER A 633 -13.44 -12.79 49.68
C SER A 633 -11.92 -12.62 49.51
N TRP A 634 -11.29 -11.65 50.18
CA TRP A 634 -9.87 -11.33 50.01
C TRP A 634 -9.08 -11.44 51.31
N ILE A 635 -7.88 -12.02 51.18
CA ILE A 635 -6.90 -12.15 52.26
C ILE A 635 -5.58 -11.56 51.77
N ALA A 636 -4.88 -10.79 52.59
CA ALA A 636 -3.57 -10.19 52.28
C ALA A 636 -2.62 -10.25 53.48
N GLN A 637 -1.32 -10.01 53.29
CA GLN A 637 -0.34 -9.96 54.40
C GLN A 637 -0.12 -8.53 54.92
N GLY A 638 -0.25 -7.53 54.04
CA GLY A 638 -0.08 -6.11 54.33
C GLY A 638 -0.77 -5.27 53.25
N GLY A 639 -0.99 -4.00 53.56
CA GLY A 639 -1.74 -3.10 52.69
C GLY A 639 -1.52 -1.63 53.05
N VAL A 640 -1.72 -0.75 52.07
CA VAL A 640 -1.55 0.69 52.18
C VAL A 640 -2.38 1.45 51.14
N HIS A 641 -2.97 2.58 51.53
CA HIS A 641 -3.47 3.60 50.60
C HIS A 641 -2.52 4.81 50.60
N TYR A 642 -1.92 5.10 49.44
CA TYR A 642 -1.12 6.29 49.18
C TYR A 642 -1.99 7.39 48.53
N ASP A 643 -1.97 8.60 49.10
CA ASP A 643 -2.57 9.80 48.49
C ASP A 643 -1.58 10.44 47.52
N MET A 644 -1.91 10.49 46.24
CA MET A 644 -1.04 11.05 45.20
C MET A 644 -0.93 12.59 45.27
N ASN A 645 -1.77 13.27 46.04
CA ASN A 645 -1.65 14.71 46.30
C ASN A 645 -0.76 15.02 47.52
N SER A 646 -0.21 14.00 48.18
CA SER A 646 0.54 14.13 49.44
C SER A 646 2.02 13.83 49.24
N GLY A 647 2.88 14.82 49.51
CA GLY A 647 4.32 14.61 49.67
C GLY A 647 4.72 13.97 51.01
N LEU A 648 3.76 13.63 51.87
CA LEU A 648 3.97 13.00 53.18
C LEU A 648 3.86 11.48 53.09
N TYR A 649 4.64 10.78 53.91
CA TYR A 649 4.51 9.33 54.05
C TYR A 649 3.10 8.90 54.53
N PRO A 650 2.61 7.70 54.15
CA PRO A 650 1.40 7.14 54.74
C PRO A 650 1.56 6.94 56.25
N ALA A 651 0.50 7.28 57.00
CA ALA A 651 0.46 7.23 58.46
C ALA A 651 0.47 5.80 59.04
N ILE A 652 0.01 4.83 58.24
CA ILE A 652 0.01 3.40 58.52
C ILE A 652 0.08 2.64 57.19
N GLY A 653 0.53 1.39 57.21
CA GLY A 653 0.60 0.55 56.02
C GLY A 653 1.92 0.64 55.27
N TYR A 654 2.22 -0.47 54.60
CA TYR A 654 3.22 -0.61 53.53
C TYR A 654 3.02 -1.98 52.89
N ALA A 655 3.38 -2.14 51.61
CA ALA A 655 3.28 -3.41 50.91
C ALA A 655 4.62 -3.87 50.28
N ASN A 656 5.39 -2.98 49.65
CA ASN A 656 6.76 -3.28 49.15
C ASN A 656 7.89 -3.08 50.19
N ALA A 657 9.12 -3.53 49.86
CA ALA A 657 10.29 -3.56 50.74
C ALA A 657 10.82 -2.17 51.15
N SER A 658 10.78 -1.18 50.27
CA SER A 658 11.24 0.19 50.55
C SER A 658 10.20 1.06 51.27
N GLN A 659 8.93 0.65 51.22
CA GLN A 659 7.74 1.44 51.61
C GLN A 659 7.48 2.67 50.73
N LEU A 660 7.92 2.63 49.47
CA LEU A 660 7.68 3.68 48.47
C LEU A 660 6.40 3.41 47.68
N PRO A 661 5.62 4.44 47.28
CA PRO A 661 4.46 4.26 46.41
C PRO A 661 4.92 3.79 45.02
N GLN A 662 4.55 2.58 44.60
CA GLN A 662 5.13 2.01 43.38
C GLN A 662 4.59 2.64 42.09
N VAL A 663 3.30 3.01 42.03
CA VAL A 663 2.63 3.60 40.85
C VAL A 663 3.29 4.89 40.33
N PRO A 664 3.64 5.91 41.15
CA PRO A 664 4.42 7.09 40.70
C PRO A 664 5.87 6.78 40.31
N MET A 665 6.30 5.52 40.33
CA MET A 665 7.63 5.07 39.91
C MET A 665 7.59 4.10 38.71
N MET A 666 6.42 3.61 38.31
CA MET A 666 6.27 2.78 37.11
C MET A 666 6.31 3.66 35.86
N LEU A 667 7.02 3.21 34.82
CA LEU A 667 6.82 3.73 33.47
C LEU A 667 5.41 3.34 32.96
N ARG A 668 4.69 4.29 32.36
CA ARG A 668 3.31 4.08 31.88
C ARG A 668 3.14 4.37 30.38
N PRO A 669 2.08 3.81 29.73
CA PRO A 669 1.83 4.03 28.30
C PRO A 669 1.54 5.50 27.92
N ASP A 670 0.80 6.22 28.77
CA ASP A 670 0.38 7.61 28.54
C ASP A 670 1.57 8.57 28.36
N GLU A 671 2.69 8.29 29.03
CA GLU A 671 3.90 9.11 29.00
C GLU A 671 4.67 8.96 27.69
N ILE A 672 4.60 7.76 27.10
CA ILE A 672 5.25 7.42 25.85
C ILE A 672 4.46 7.98 24.67
N GLU A 673 3.12 7.93 24.71
CA GLU A 673 2.27 8.66 23.75
C GLU A 673 2.52 10.18 23.83
N ARG A 674 2.67 10.71 25.05
CA ARG A 674 2.97 12.13 25.29
C ARG A 674 4.42 12.54 24.98
N GLY A 675 5.31 11.57 24.76
CA GLY A 675 6.72 11.78 24.39
C GLY A 675 7.65 12.24 25.50
N TYR A 676 7.24 12.20 26.78
CA TYR A 676 8.11 12.48 27.93
C TYR A 676 7.54 11.93 29.24
N VAL A 677 8.46 11.39 30.05
CA VAL A 677 8.29 11.00 31.45
C VAL A 677 8.89 12.11 32.31
N ASP A 678 8.13 12.60 33.29
CA ASP A 678 8.46 13.76 34.13
C ASP A 678 8.64 13.40 35.61
N HIS A 679 8.91 12.13 35.91
CA HIS A 679 9.15 11.64 37.27
C HIS A 679 10.30 10.63 37.37
N MET A 680 10.70 10.34 38.61
CA MET A 680 11.66 9.32 39.02
C MET A 680 11.08 7.93 38.80
N LEU A 681 11.87 7.05 38.20
CA LEU A 681 11.47 5.68 37.90
C LEU A 681 11.84 4.70 39.03
N GLY A 682 11.22 3.52 39.04
CA GLY A 682 11.51 2.45 40.00
C GLY A 682 12.44 1.39 39.41
N MET A 683 13.40 0.91 40.17
CA MET A 683 14.22 -0.25 39.81
C MET A 683 14.28 -1.31 40.93
N THR A 684 14.47 -2.57 40.54
CA THR A 684 14.76 -3.69 41.47
C THR A 684 16.07 -4.40 41.12
N ILE A 685 16.72 -4.92 42.15
CA ILE A 685 18.02 -5.62 42.09
C ILE A 685 17.90 -7.01 42.73
N ALA A 686 18.85 -7.92 42.50
CA ALA A 686 18.84 -9.20 43.20
C ALA A 686 19.05 -9.00 44.72
N LYS A 687 18.31 -9.75 45.55
CA LYS A 687 18.25 -9.57 47.02
C LYS A 687 19.61 -9.66 47.72
N ASP A 688 20.54 -10.45 47.22
CA ASP A 688 21.91 -10.58 47.73
C ASP A 688 22.84 -9.40 47.39
N LEU A 689 22.44 -8.54 46.45
CA LEU A 689 23.15 -7.29 46.12
C LEU A 689 22.65 -6.08 46.94
N GLY A 690 21.50 -6.19 47.61
CA GLY A 690 20.92 -5.11 48.42
C GLY A 690 21.36 -5.13 49.89
N ALA A 691 21.44 -3.98 50.56
CA ALA A 691 21.80 -3.88 51.98
C ALA A 691 21.19 -2.65 52.69
N GLY A 692 20.25 -2.87 53.61
CA GLY A 692 19.64 -1.77 54.39
C GLY A 692 18.84 -0.77 53.55
N TYR A 693 18.77 0.49 53.98
CA TYR A 693 18.04 1.54 53.30
C TYR A 693 18.56 2.96 53.56
N VAL A 694 18.19 3.89 52.67
CA VAL A 694 18.41 5.34 52.74
C VAL A 694 17.14 6.07 52.27
N TRP A 695 16.99 7.36 52.58
CA TRP A 695 15.88 8.17 52.06
C TRP A 695 15.97 8.26 50.51
N PRO A 696 14.86 8.15 49.75
CA PRO A 696 13.46 8.24 50.18
C PRO A 696 12.80 7.01 50.82
N ALA A 697 13.46 5.85 50.87
CA ALA A 697 12.91 4.63 51.49
C ALA A 697 12.90 4.70 53.03
N ARG A 698 12.01 3.92 53.66
CA ARG A 698 11.92 3.77 55.14
C ARG A 698 12.31 2.39 55.66
N ALA A 699 12.50 1.42 54.76
CA ALA A 699 12.91 0.07 55.07
C ALA A 699 13.68 -0.52 53.88
N GLY A 700 14.22 -1.73 54.06
CA GLY A 700 14.79 -2.53 52.98
C GLY A 700 14.97 -3.98 53.41
N ASP A 701 15.07 -4.88 52.43
CA ASP A 701 15.01 -6.33 52.66
C ASP A 701 16.18 -7.13 52.06
N GLY A 702 17.19 -6.42 51.53
CA GLY A 702 18.40 -7.01 50.97
C GLY A 702 19.26 -7.75 52.01
N SER A 703 19.94 -8.80 51.56
CA SER A 703 20.75 -9.71 52.41
C SER A 703 22.26 -9.58 52.23
N GLY A 704 22.73 -8.64 51.39
CA GLY A 704 24.13 -8.25 51.32
C GLY A 704 24.57 -7.46 52.56
N ALA A 705 25.86 -7.49 52.88
CA ALA A 705 26.43 -6.69 53.97
C ALA A 705 26.85 -5.29 53.50
N ASP A 706 27.58 -5.24 52.38
CA ASP A 706 28.12 -4.02 51.76
C ASP A 706 27.37 -3.67 50.46
N GLY A 707 26.08 -4.04 50.40
CA GLY A 707 25.23 -3.93 49.22
C GLY A 707 24.69 -2.52 48.94
N VAL A 708 23.83 -2.43 47.92
CA VAL A 708 23.10 -1.21 47.54
C VAL A 708 21.90 -1.01 48.48
N PRO A 709 21.73 0.15 49.15
CA PRO A 709 20.58 0.35 50.01
C PRO A 709 19.28 0.56 49.23
N MET A 710 18.17 0.08 49.77
CA MET A 710 16.84 0.49 49.28
C MET A 710 16.68 2.01 49.44
N GLY A 711 16.04 2.66 48.48
CA GLY A 711 16.04 4.12 48.38
C GLY A 711 17.27 4.72 47.71
N MET A 712 18.29 3.92 47.32
CA MET A 712 19.40 4.47 46.54
C MET A 712 18.91 4.91 45.15
N VAL A 713 19.22 6.15 44.78
CA VAL A 713 18.89 6.72 43.47
C VAL A 713 20.09 6.67 42.54
N PHE A 714 19.92 6.04 41.38
CA PHE A 714 20.86 6.03 40.28
C PHE A 714 20.35 6.91 39.14
N ARG A 715 21.19 7.79 38.60
CA ARG A 715 20.91 8.48 37.33
C ARG A 715 21.71 7.87 36.20
N LEU A 716 21.13 7.86 35.01
CA LEU A 716 21.90 7.75 33.77
C LEU A 716 22.72 9.04 33.62
N ARG A 717 24.01 8.94 33.26
CA ARG A 717 24.82 10.15 33.09
C ARG A 717 24.34 11.02 31.93
N GLU A 718 24.48 12.34 32.07
CA GLU A 718 24.14 13.31 31.01
C GLU A 718 25.15 13.32 29.85
N ASP A 719 26.26 12.57 29.93
CA ASP A 719 27.22 12.36 28.82
C ASP A 719 26.80 11.25 27.84
N VAL A 720 25.73 10.50 28.14
CA VAL A 720 25.17 9.47 27.25
C VAL A 720 24.39 10.12 26.11
N ASP A 721 24.83 9.88 24.88
CA ASP A 721 24.10 10.30 23.69
C ASP A 721 22.82 9.47 23.50
N LEU A 722 21.70 10.18 23.30
CA LEU A 722 20.38 9.59 23.09
C LEU A 722 20.04 9.46 21.59
N SER A 723 20.84 10.03 20.69
CA SER A 723 20.48 10.20 19.26
C SER A 723 20.30 8.89 18.47
N GLY A 724 20.91 7.80 18.92
CA GLY A 724 20.84 6.48 18.28
C GLY A 724 19.63 5.62 18.65
N TYR A 725 18.74 6.10 19.53
CA TYR A 725 17.60 5.35 20.07
C TYR A 725 16.25 5.83 19.51
N ALA A 726 15.21 4.99 19.55
CA ALA A 726 13.84 5.35 19.21
C ALA A 726 13.27 6.45 20.14
N GLU A 727 12.30 7.24 19.66
CA GLU A 727 11.78 8.40 20.42
C GLU A 727 11.21 8.03 21.80
N SER A 728 10.49 6.93 21.88
CA SER A 728 9.98 6.34 23.14
C SER A 728 11.13 6.00 24.12
N THR A 729 12.19 5.36 23.63
CA THR A 729 13.41 5.11 24.39
C THR A 729 14.09 6.41 24.85
N GLN A 730 14.20 7.41 23.97
CA GLN A 730 14.82 8.70 24.28
C GLN A 730 14.09 9.40 25.45
N ALA A 731 12.75 9.33 25.49
CA ALA A 731 11.96 9.86 26.61
C ALA A 731 12.31 9.21 27.94
N VAL A 732 12.37 7.87 28.00
CA VAL A 732 12.72 7.12 29.23
C VAL A 732 14.18 7.38 29.64
N LEU A 733 15.13 7.32 28.70
CA LEU A 733 16.53 7.62 28.98
C LEU A 733 16.73 9.05 29.49
N ARG A 734 15.94 10.01 28.98
CA ARG A 734 16.01 11.40 29.44
C ARG A 734 15.41 11.57 30.84
N ALA A 735 14.36 10.86 31.20
CA ALA A 735 13.89 10.81 32.59
C ALA A 735 14.92 10.15 33.52
N LEU A 736 15.60 9.09 33.07
CA LEU A 736 16.72 8.48 33.82
C LEU A 736 17.92 9.42 33.96
N GLN A 737 18.10 10.43 33.08
CA GLN A 737 19.06 11.50 33.30
C GLN A 737 18.53 12.56 34.27
N VAL A 738 17.28 13.04 34.09
CA VAL A 738 16.70 14.17 34.84
C VAL A 738 16.30 13.80 36.26
N HIS A 739 15.57 12.71 36.46
CA HIS A 739 15.04 12.25 37.75
C HIS A 739 15.69 10.95 38.24
N GLY A 740 16.32 10.18 37.33
CA GLY A 740 16.92 8.88 37.66
C GLY A 740 15.89 7.83 38.02
N ALA A 741 16.36 6.80 38.72
CA ALA A 741 15.53 5.76 39.28
C ALA A 741 15.99 5.33 40.67
N VAL A 742 15.03 4.95 41.51
CA VAL A 742 15.25 4.51 42.90
C VAL A 742 15.16 2.99 43.01
N ILE A 743 16.10 2.38 43.75
CA ILE A 743 16.02 0.96 44.11
C ILE A 743 14.91 0.80 45.16
N TYR A 744 13.76 0.22 44.80
CA TYR A 744 12.58 0.17 45.67
C TYR A 744 12.22 -1.25 46.19
N ASP A 745 12.69 -2.30 45.53
CA ASP A 745 12.49 -3.69 45.96
C ASP A 745 13.59 -4.62 45.43
N SER A 746 13.57 -5.90 45.83
CA SER A 746 14.56 -6.89 45.40
C SER A 746 14.00 -8.24 44.93
N SER A 747 14.50 -8.67 43.78
CA SER A 747 14.17 -9.93 43.13
C SER A 747 14.97 -11.11 43.71
N ALA A 748 14.74 -12.31 43.16
CA ALA A 748 15.47 -13.52 43.56
C ALA A 748 17.00 -13.34 43.48
N PRO A 749 17.77 -13.91 44.43
CA PRO A 749 19.21 -13.67 44.53
C PRO A 749 20.02 -14.30 43.38
N GLY A 750 21.21 -13.76 43.14
CA GLY A 750 22.18 -14.26 42.16
C GLY A 750 22.03 -13.70 40.74
N GLY A 751 21.37 -12.54 40.57
CA GLY A 751 21.20 -11.86 39.29
C GLY A 751 21.91 -10.50 39.23
N ASP A 752 22.75 -10.31 38.21
CA ASP A 752 23.31 -9.00 37.85
C ASP A 752 22.26 -8.10 37.16
N GLY A 753 22.49 -6.79 37.15
CA GLY A 753 21.69 -5.81 36.40
C GLY A 753 20.78 -4.92 37.23
N LEU A 754 19.96 -4.14 36.53
CA LEU A 754 18.91 -3.27 37.07
C LEU A 754 17.59 -3.61 36.37
N ASN A 755 16.52 -3.94 37.07
CA ASN A 755 15.22 -4.23 36.45
C ASN A 755 14.32 -2.99 36.61
N LEU A 756 13.94 -2.35 35.50
CA LEU A 756 13.09 -1.15 35.53
C LEU A 756 11.61 -1.52 35.66
N ALA A 757 10.89 -0.83 36.55
CA ALA A 757 9.46 -0.99 36.76
C ALA A 757 8.65 -0.29 35.67
N GLY A 758 7.61 -0.97 35.19
CA GLY A 758 6.65 -0.44 34.24
C GLY A 758 5.36 -1.25 34.27
N MET A 759 4.27 -0.63 33.82
CA MET A 759 2.96 -1.28 33.77
C MET A 759 2.98 -2.51 32.85
N SER A 760 2.30 -3.60 33.19
CA SER A 760 2.11 -4.75 32.29
C SER A 760 0.91 -4.60 31.35
N ASN A 761 -0.03 -3.70 31.66
CA ASN A 761 -1.25 -3.45 30.92
C ASN A 761 -1.30 -2.04 30.30
N GLY A 762 -2.20 -1.84 29.35
CA GLY A 762 -2.45 -0.53 28.72
C GLY A 762 -1.52 -0.15 27.55
N TRP A 763 -0.57 -1.00 27.18
CA TRP A 763 0.31 -0.75 26.03
C TRP A 763 -0.40 -1.06 24.71
N GLU A 764 -0.49 -0.06 23.84
CA GLU A 764 -0.93 -0.22 22.46
C GLU A 764 0.26 -0.30 21.47
N GLY A 765 -0.04 -0.68 20.22
CA GLY A 765 0.95 -0.76 19.14
C GLY A 765 2.09 -1.75 19.40
N SER A 766 3.26 -1.47 18.83
CA SER A 766 4.48 -2.28 18.98
C SER A 766 5.73 -1.46 19.33
N ASP A 767 5.64 -0.13 19.40
CA ASP A 767 6.77 0.77 19.70
C ASP A 767 7.34 0.52 21.10
N HIS A 768 6.51 0.06 22.04
CA HIS A 768 6.95 -0.37 23.36
C HIS A 768 7.88 -1.60 23.31
N LEU A 769 7.74 -2.49 22.31
CA LEU A 769 8.62 -3.65 22.08
C LEU A 769 9.95 -3.27 21.42
N VAL A 770 10.04 -2.09 20.81
CA VAL A 770 11.31 -1.47 20.38
C VAL A 770 11.98 -0.85 21.60
N MET A 771 11.23 -0.04 22.35
CA MET A 771 11.69 0.61 23.58
C MET A 771 12.24 -0.40 24.61
N GLN A 772 11.52 -1.46 24.92
CA GLN A 772 11.96 -2.52 25.85
C GLN A 772 13.25 -3.20 25.39
N ARG A 773 13.41 -3.43 24.08
CA ARG A 773 14.61 -4.03 23.50
C ARG A 773 15.81 -3.11 23.61
N GLU A 774 15.63 -1.84 23.27
CA GLU A 774 16.69 -0.82 23.36
C GLU A 774 17.07 -0.53 24.81
N LEU A 775 16.10 -0.31 25.70
CA LEU A 775 16.33 -0.17 27.13
C LEU A 775 17.05 -1.38 27.71
N SER A 776 16.75 -2.60 27.24
CA SER A 776 17.45 -3.82 27.69
C SER A 776 18.90 -3.94 27.20
N THR A 777 19.39 -3.03 26.34
CA THR A 777 20.81 -2.92 25.96
C THR A 777 21.61 -1.91 26.78
N ILE A 778 20.95 -1.06 27.57
CA ILE A 778 21.60 0.07 28.26
C ILE A 778 22.53 -0.46 29.36
N PRO A 779 23.86 -0.27 29.27
CA PRO A 779 24.80 -0.84 30.23
C PRO A 779 24.66 -0.22 31.63
N VAL A 780 24.75 -1.04 32.69
CA VAL A 780 24.75 -0.54 34.08
C VAL A 780 25.91 0.43 34.32
N GLN A 781 27.06 0.23 33.64
CA GLN A 781 28.22 1.14 33.68
C GLN A 781 27.96 2.58 33.16
N TRP A 782 26.76 2.88 32.64
CA TRP A 782 26.34 4.24 32.26
C TRP A 782 25.58 4.98 33.37
N PHE A 783 25.23 4.30 34.46
CA PHE A 783 24.57 4.87 35.63
C PHE A 783 25.60 5.31 36.69
N GLU A 784 25.14 6.17 37.60
CA GLU A 784 25.88 6.56 38.81
C GLU A 784 24.92 6.83 39.98
N ALA A 785 25.33 6.45 41.20
CA ALA A 785 24.55 6.68 42.43
C ALA A 785 24.79 8.11 42.96
N VAL A 786 23.73 8.83 43.34
CA VAL A 786 23.80 10.25 43.72
C VAL A 786 23.22 10.53 45.10
N ASP A 787 23.78 11.50 45.82
CA ASP A 787 23.25 11.92 47.13
C ASP A 787 22.00 12.78 46.99
N VAL A 788 20.83 12.13 47.06
CA VAL A 788 19.52 12.77 47.13
C VAL A 788 19.13 13.21 48.54
N VAL A 789 19.78 12.72 49.60
CA VAL A 789 19.37 12.98 51.00
C VAL A 789 19.52 14.47 51.33
N GLY A 790 20.47 15.16 50.69
CA GLY A 790 20.60 16.61 50.75
C GLY A 790 19.36 17.39 50.30
N LEU A 791 18.50 16.83 49.44
CA LEU A 791 17.26 17.47 48.97
C LEU A 791 16.14 17.45 50.02
N ALA A 792 15.98 16.36 50.77
CA ALA A 792 14.84 16.11 51.66
C ALA A 792 14.53 17.26 52.64
N ALA A 793 13.29 17.77 52.65
CA ALA A 793 12.87 18.82 53.58
C ALA A 793 12.89 18.32 55.03
N ASP A 794 12.26 17.17 55.29
CA ASP A 794 12.46 16.34 56.49
C ASP A 794 12.33 14.85 56.09
N PRO A 795 13.44 14.08 56.07
CA PRO A 795 13.44 12.69 55.63
C PRO A 795 12.74 11.72 56.60
N ALA A 796 12.31 12.16 57.79
CA ALA A 796 11.47 11.37 58.68
C ALA A 796 9.96 11.57 58.43
N VAL A 797 9.57 12.59 57.67
CA VAL A 797 8.17 13.03 57.50
C VAL A 797 7.62 12.71 56.10
N GLY A 798 8.45 12.78 55.06
CA GLY A 798 7.99 12.47 53.72
C GLY A 798 9.03 12.60 52.61
N TRP A 799 8.51 12.80 51.40
CA TRP A 799 9.22 12.87 50.14
C TRP A 799 9.47 14.30 49.65
N GLN A 800 8.98 15.31 50.38
CA GLN A 800 9.15 16.73 50.04
C GLN A 800 10.62 17.16 50.00
N VAL A 801 10.97 18.06 49.09
CA VAL A 801 12.31 18.64 48.93
C VAL A 801 12.34 20.14 49.30
N LYS A 802 13.54 20.72 49.43
CA LYS A 802 13.78 22.11 49.87
C LYS A 802 13.71 23.15 48.75
#